data_AF-A0A1G9FSW8-F1
#
_entry.id   AF-A0A1G9FSW8-F1
#
_cell.length_a   1.000
_cell.length_b   1.000
_cell.length_c   1.000
_cell.angle_alpha   90.00
_cell.angle_beta   90.00
_cell.angle_gamma   90.00
#
_symmetry.space_group_name_H-M   'P 1'
#
loop_
_entity.id
_entity.type
_entity.pdbx_description
1 polymer ?
#
loop_
_entity_poly.entity_id
_entity_poly.type
_entity_poly.pdbx_seq_one_letter_code
_entity_poly.pdbx_strand_id
1 'polypeptide(L)'
;ASCGRVVWVFPGQGGQFPGMCRSLLGDEVFRAALVECDGALRPYTGFSVVELLEADEESQREQLERVTVVQPVLFAVGVALSRVWGCWGVSPDAVVGHSQGEVAAAVAAGVLSVAEGARVVGVRSRLVAGLAGDGGMGSVALPVAQVRRRLAEWGGALSVAVVNTAESTVVAGDRQELEEFLAVLEGEGVSCRRIKVDYASHSPQVDPVLGEIRSELADLAPTTGDVPVVSTVRGARVDGSELDGDYWADNLRQPVRLDLALEDLAPGEDTVFLELGAHPLLVGPLGGAGHVAVGSLHRDEDGASRLRQAAAELFAHGIPIDWDTVYAGTNTQTVDLPTYAFQHQHYWLDVTPSAPNGASNGTGVVEEPLWEAVRAHEVDTVADMLEIPEQRHEDLAALLPHLARWRTRRAAGAELANWLYEEQWISVPSHGDVIRPSGTWLLLSEQPGAQRAESIAAAVEAAGAEVLRLELADDPDEAATRLASAAADTPLSGVLLVAGAESDAPSEPSLESDPQLTSRLTRWVVRLRSIVRTLREVSGDAPLWLLTTGAVGTASETPEGELHDPSRSALWGLGRVVGLEHPDLLGGLVDLPAGPLDRSTTDALITAITADDAEDQLALRPDRDGSAQRLVRRVVRARPEVEVADSGFALAGTVLVTGGTGGLGARTARWLAECAREQLHLVLTSRSGAAAPGAAALREELESLGARVTLASCDVAERTELERLLSGLDEPVRAVFHAAGATEPRPLASHDAVYVERELSAKVAGAANLHALLDPEPLEAFVLYGSLAGFWGSGEQGAYAAANAFLDGLTRRRRARGVPATIVHWGSWGEGGMVSAETDAQLRRRGIPPMAPEVAIRGLELALRDGRPALAVADVEWSSFTASYAAGRPRPLLHGVDEARRALEGETHQDEDHDRAATRLGERLRAVPVDKREETVLEAVRAEIAAVFGMSEAAAVPSDRPLRDSGLDSMMAVQMRNRLAVLCGTKLPPSLLFDYPTPEDLAAYLTHLLRDEVDDLTGLESVLERLEHLPDETLRQPRFSRRIAALTRRLESHETTAEPRSDSEIRTSVADVSDDDLLTFIDQEIEDL
;
A
#
# COMPACT_ATOMS: atom_id res chain seq x y z
N ALA A 1 19.24 -22.10 -25.19
CA ALA A 1 18.28 -21.01 -25.36
C ALA A 1 18.94 -19.98 -26.25
N SER A 2 18.27 -19.47 -27.29
CA SER A 2 18.72 -18.24 -27.95
C SER A 2 18.71 -17.14 -26.90
N CYS A 3 19.81 -16.40 -26.77
CA CYS A 3 19.84 -15.21 -25.93
C CYS A 3 18.87 -14.18 -26.53
N GLY A 4 18.05 -13.54 -25.69
CA GLY A 4 17.10 -12.50 -26.14
C GLY A 4 17.83 -11.33 -26.80
N ARG A 5 17.16 -10.65 -27.74
CA ARG A 5 17.75 -9.53 -28.50
C ARG A 5 17.57 -8.23 -27.70
N VAL A 6 18.63 -7.45 -27.51
CA VAL A 6 18.57 -6.16 -26.78
C VAL A 6 18.71 -4.99 -27.74
N VAL A 7 17.80 -4.03 -27.66
CA VAL A 7 17.82 -2.81 -28.47
C VAL A 7 17.96 -1.61 -27.55
N TRP A 8 19.05 -0.87 -27.67
CA TRP A 8 19.23 0.35 -26.88
C TRP A 8 18.49 1.51 -27.52
N VAL A 9 17.68 2.19 -26.74
CA VAL A 9 16.89 3.35 -27.17
C VAL A 9 17.36 4.58 -26.40
N PHE A 10 17.77 5.61 -27.13
CA PHE A 10 18.21 6.88 -26.55
C PHE A 10 17.08 7.90 -26.69
N PRO A 11 16.45 8.33 -25.59
CA PRO A 11 15.34 9.26 -25.64
C PRO A 11 15.79 10.67 -26.02
N GLY A 12 14.82 11.47 -26.45
CA GLY A 12 15.00 12.89 -26.75
C GLY A 12 15.01 13.77 -25.49
N GLN A 13 14.63 15.03 -25.66
CA GLN A 13 14.48 15.98 -24.55
C GLN A 13 13.21 15.68 -23.73
N GLY A 14 13.29 15.86 -22.41
CA GLY A 14 12.12 15.79 -21.51
C GLY A 14 12.33 14.90 -20.26
N GLY A 15 13.39 14.09 -20.24
CA GLY A 15 13.71 13.19 -19.13
C GLY A 15 14.56 13.82 -18.03
N GLN A 16 14.99 15.08 -18.19
CA GLN A 16 15.82 15.78 -17.22
C GLN A 16 15.03 16.24 -15.99
N PHE A 17 15.63 16.15 -14.80
CA PHE A 17 15.08 16.67 -13.55
C PHE A 17 16.23 17.01 -12.56
N PRO A 18 16.03 17.96 -11.63
CA PRO A 18 16.98 18.21 -10.55
C PRO A 18 17.17 16.96 -9.68
N GLY A 19 18.40 16.64 -9.30
CA GLY A 19 18.77 15.43 -8.56
C GLY A 19 19.07 14.21 -9.43
N MET A 20 18.89 14.29 -10.75
CA MET A 20 19.14 13.14 -11.63
C MET A 20 20.59 12.65 -11.55
N CYS A 21 20.76 11.33 -11.61
CA CYS A 21 22.07 10.65 -11.61
C CYS A 21 22.94 10.90 -10.37
N ARG A 22 22.42 11.54 -9.29
CA ARG A 22 23.22 11.90 -8.11
C ARG A 22 23.89 10.70 -7.46
N SER A 23 23.18 9.60 -7.27
CA SER A 23 23.74 8.37 -6.71
C SER A 23 24.69 7.62 -7.65
N LEU A 24 24.63 7.88 -8.96
CA LEU A 24 25.55 7.32 -9.94
C LEU A 24 26.88 8.09 -10.03
N LEU A 25 26.98 9.28 -9.45
CA LEU A 25 28.26 10.03 -9.43
C LEU A 25 29.37 9.32 -8.63
N GLY A 26 29.00 8.35 -7.79
CA GLY A 26 29.93 7.46 -7.09
C GLY A 26 30.36 6.23 -7.90
N ASP A 27 29.68 5.91 -9.00
CA ASP A 27 30.07 4.81 -9.88
C ASP A 27 31.27 5.22 -10.76
N GLU A 28 32.35 4.44 -10.72
CA GLU A 28 33.60 4.79 -11.40
C GLU A 28 33.44 4.83 -12.93
N VAL A 29 32.64 3.93 -13.52
CA VAL A 29 32.43 3.84 -14.97
C VAL A 29 31.57 5.00 -15.43
N PHE A 30 30.48 5.28 -14.72
CA PHE A 30 29.58 6.39 -14.99
C PHE A 30 30.31 7.73 -14.87
N ARG A 31 31.04 7.96 -13.78
CA ARG A 31 31.81 9.19 -13.55
C ARG A 31 32.90 9.37 -14.60
N ALA A 32 33.67 8.33 -14.94
CA ALA A 32 34.71 8.43 -15.97
C ALA A 32 34.12 8.81 -17.33
N ALA A 33 32.97 8.25 -17.69
CA ALA A 33 32.25 8.60 -18.91
C ALA A 33 31.75 10.04 -18.93
N LEU A 34 31.19 10.51 -17.81
CA LEU A 34 30.75 11.89 -17.66
C LEU A 34 31.92 12.87 -17.77
N VAL A 35 33.07 12.58 -17.14
CA VAL A 35 34.27 13.43 -17.21
C VAL A 35 34.81 13.53 -18.64
N GLU A 36 34.78 12.44 -19.41
CA GLU A 36 35.17 12.49 -20.82
C GLU A 36 34.20 13.35 -21.65
N CYS A 37 32.89 13.15 -21.48
CA CYS A 37 31.87 13.95 -22.15
C CYS A 37 31.97 15.43 -21.75
N ASP A 38 32.20 15.72 -20.47
CA ASP A 38 32.38 17.06 -19.93
C ASP A 38 33.56 17.78 -20.60
N GLY A 39 34.72 17.13 -20.67
CA GLY A 39 35.90 17.67 -21.35
C GLY A 39 35.66 17.95 -22.84
N ALA A 40 34.88 17.11 -23.51
CA ALA A 40 34.51 17.26 -24.92
C ALA A 40 33.45 18.36 -25.16
N LEU A 41 32.53 18.58 -24.20
CA LEU A 41 31.43 19.53 -24.31
C LEU A 41 31.83 20.96 -23.93
N ARG A 42 32.71 21.13 -22.93
CA ARG A 42 33.14 22.45 -22.42
C ARG A 42 33.50 23.48 -23.51
N PRO A 43 34.21 23.14 -24.60
CA PRO A 43 34.51 24.09 -25.68
C PRO A 43 33.29 24.69 -26.38
N TYR A 44 32.16 23.98 -26.36
CA TYR A 44 30.93 24.39 -27.03
C TYR A 44 29.88 24.97 -26.07
N THR A 45 29.82 24.45 -24.85
CA THR A 45 28.77 24.79 -23.87
C THR A 45 29.17 25.91 -22.91
N GLY A 46 30.48 26.03 -22.60
CA GLY A 46 30.99 26.99 -21.62
C GLY A 46 30.66 26.66 -20.15
N PHE A 47 30.06 25.50 -19.87
CA PHE A 47 29.79 25.01 -18.51
C PHE A 47 30.21 23.55 -18.36
N SER A 48 30.34 23.08 -17.12
CA SER A 48 30.64 21.68 -16.81
C SER A 48 29.38 20.90 -16.47
N VAL A 49 29.16 19.78 -17.16
CA VAL A 49 28.10 18.81 -16.88
C VAL A 49 28.32 18.15 -15.52
N VAL A 50 29.57 17.82 -15.16
CA VAL A 50 29.89 17.22 -13.86
C VAL A 50 29.56 18.20 -12.73
N GLU A 51 30.05 19.44 -12.82
CA GLU A 51 29.79 20.46 -11.80
C GLU A 51 28.27 20.75 -11.70
N LEU A 52 27.55 20.75 -12.82
CA LEU A 52 26.09 20.89 -12.82
C LEU A 52 25.41 19.73 -12.06
N LEU A 53 25.78 18.48 -12.34
CA LEU A 53 25.17 17.31 -11.67
C LEU A 53 25.57 17.20 -10.19
N GLU A 54 26.71 17.77 -9.79
CA GLU A 54 27.16 17.86 -8.39
C GLU A 54 26.50 19.02 -7.62
N ALA A 55 25.99 20.04 -8.31
CA ALA A 55 25.35 21.20 -7.71
C ALA A 55 24.11 20.84 -6.87
N ASP A 56 23.66 21.79 -6.04
CA ASP A 56 22.38 21.69 -5.36
C ASP A 56 21.20 21.68 -6.36
N GLU A 57 20.06 21.15 -5.92
CA GLU A 57 18.91 20.97 -6.82
C GLU A 57 18.27 22.29 -7.26
N GLU A 58 18.42 23.36 -6.49
CA GLU A 58 17.91 24.68 -6.87
C GLU A 58 18.70 25.24 -8.05
N SER A 59 20.03 25.20 -7.96
CA SER A 59 20.95 25.54 -9.04
C SER A 59 20.71 24.70 -10.30
N GLN A 60 20.48 23.38 -10.13
CA GLN A 60 20.14 22.50 -11.25
C GLN A 60 18.80 22.85 -11.88
N ARG A 61 17.79 23.14 -11.07
CA ARG A 61 16.44 23.48 -11.55
C ARG A 61 16.46 24.69 -12.45
N GLU A 62 17.16 25.76 -12.06
CA GLU A 62 17.31 26.97 -12.88
C GLU A 62 18.02 26.66 -14.20
N GLN A 63 19.10 25.89 -14.17
CA GLN A 63 19.92 25.65 -15.35
C GLN A 63 19.28 24.64 -16.33
N LEU A 64 18.58 23.62 -15.82
CA LEU A 64 17.91 22.57 -16.62
C LEU A 64 16.64 23.07 -17.32
N GLU A 65 16.27 24.34 -17.20
CA GLU A 65 15.22 24.94 -18.05
C GLU A 65 15.76 25.37 -19.42
N ARG A 66 17.08 25.55 -19.55
CA ARG A 66 17.71 26.10 -20.76
C ARG A 66 18.03 24.98 -21.74
N VAL A 67 17.55 25.07 -22.98
CA VAL A 67 17.87 24.10 -24.05
C VAL A 67 19.39 23.96 -24.27
N THR A 68 20.14 25.06 -24.14
CA THR A 68 21.61 25.07 -24.23
C THR A 68 22.31 24.19 -23.19
N VAL A 69 21.60 23.84 -22.11
CA VAL A 69 22.10 22.99 -21.01
C VAL A 69 21.53 21.58 -21.13
N VAL A 70 20.23 21.44 -21.39
CA VAL A 70 19.54 20.15 -21.37
C VAL A 70 20.06 19.16 -22.41
N GLN A 71 20.28 19.60 -23.67
CA GLN A 71 20.74 18.66 -24.72
C GLN A 71 22.14 18.09 -24.42
N PRO A 72 23.15 18.93 -24.09
CA PRO A 72 24.47 18.44 -23.70
C PRO A 72 24.46 17.47 -22.51
N VAL A 73 23.65 17.77 -21.49
CA VAL A 73 23.59 16.96 -20.27
C VAL A 73 22.93 15.61 -20.54
N LEU A 74 21.80 15.57 -21.26
CA LEU A 74 21.15 14.31 -21.62
C LEU A 74 22.01 13.44 -22.55
N PHE A 75 22.78 14.07 -23.46
CA PHE A 75 23.77 13.36 -24.26
C PHE A 75 24.84 12.70 -23.38
N ALA A 76 25.43 13.45 -22.44
CA ALA A 76 26.46 12.93 -21.54
C ALA A 76 25.92 11.78 -20.66
N VAL A 77 24.70 11.92 -20.13
CA VAL A 77 24.04 10.87 -19.33
C VAL A 77 23.78 9.62 -20.17
N GLY A 78 23.25 9.75 -21.39
CA GLY A 78 23.01 8.62 -22.28
C GLY A 78 24.30 7.86 -22.62
N VAL A 79 25.37 8.58 -22.95
CA VAL A 79 26.69 7.98 -23.19
C VAL A 79 27.23 7.30 -21.92
N ALA A 80 27.11 7.93 -20.75
CA ALA A 80 27.57 7.34 -19.49
C ALA A 80 26.81 6.05 -19.13
N LEU A 81 25.49 6.04 -19.26
CA LEU A 81 24.66 4.84 -19.06
C LEU A 81 25.04 3.71 -20.03
N SER A 82 25.36 4.04 -21.29
CA SER A 82 25.77 3.03 -22.27
C SER A 82 27.05 2.29 -21.85
N ARG A 83 27.97 2.99 -21.18
CA ARG A 83 29.21 2.38 -20.67
C ARG A 83 28.98 1.55 -19.42
N VAL A 84 28.08 1.98 -18.54
CA VAL A 84 27.71 1.18 -17.35
C VAL A 84 27.05 -0.13 -17.79
N TRP A 85 26.06 -0.06 -18.69
CA TRP A 85 25.41 -1.26 -19.23
C TRP A 85 26.38 -2.20 -19.95
N GLY A 86 27.30 -1.64 -20.74
CA GLY A 86 28.38 -2.42 -21.37
C GLY A 86 29.29 -3.10 -20.34
N CYS A 87 29.61 -2.43 -19.23
CA CYS A 87 30.37 -3.00 -18.12
C CYS A 87 29.63 -4.17 -17.48
N TRP A 88 28.31 -4.06 -17.33
CA TRP A 88 27.43 -5.10 -16.77
C TRP A 88 27.11 -6.25 -17.74
N GLY A 89 27.83 -6.34 -18.86
CA GLY A 89 27.71 -7.42 -19.83
C GLY A 89 26.52 -7.28 -20.80
N VAL A 90 25.79 -6.17 -20.77
CA VAL A 90 24.68 -5.91 -21.70
C VAL A 90 25.23 -5.20 -22.93
N SER A 91 25.08 -5.80 -24.11
CA SER A 91 25.46 -5.21 -25.40
C SER A 91 24.25 -5.11 -26.34
N PRO A 92 24.10 -4.03 -27.12
CA PRO A 92 22.98 -3.87 -28.03
C PRO A 92 23.16 -4.64 -29.34
N ASP A 93 22.08 -5.24 -29.83
CA ASP A 93 21.98 -5.77 -31.20
C ASP A 93 21.61 -4.69 -32.23
N ALA A 94 21.07 -3.57 -31.76
CA ALA A 94 20.82 -2.36 -32.52
C ALA A 94 20.66 -1.17 -31.56
N VAL A 95 20.94 0.04 -32.05
CA VAL A 95 20.63 1.28 -31.33
C VAL A 95 19.59 2.09 -32.09
N VAL A 96 18.70 2.75 -31.35
CA VAL A 96 17.68 3.66 -31.88
C VAL A 96 17.77 4.98 -31.13
N GLY A 97 17.79 6.09 -31.87
CA GLY A 97 17.81 7.43 -31.28
C GLY A 97 16.54 8.20 -31.56
N HIS A 98 15.94 8.80 -30.54
CA HIS A 98 14.79 9.67 -30.68
C HIS A 98 15.22 11.14 -30.70
N SER A 99 15.00 11.83 -31.83
CA SER A 99 15.44 13.23 -32.00
C SER A 99 16.93 13.41 -31.68
N GLN A 100 17.27 14.27 -30.73
CA GLN A 100 18.65 14.49 -30.27
C GLN A 100 19.30 13.27 -29.62
N GLY A 101 18.52 12.32 -29.10
CA GLY A 101 19.03 11.09 -28.49
C GLY A 101 19.84 10.26 -29.49
N GLU A 102 19.61 10.47 -30.78
CA GLU A 102 20.37 9.84 -31.86
C GLU A 102 21.86 10.20 -31.88
N VAL A 103 22.25 11.34 -31.32
CA VAL A 103 23.67 11.69 -31.16
C VAL A 103 24.35 10.74 -30.17
N ALA A 104 23.69 10.45 -29.04
CA ALA A 104 24.20 9.49 -28.05
C ALA A 104 24.19 8.05 -28.62
N ALA A 105 23.16 7.69 -29.39
CA ALA A 105 23.08 6.41 -30.08
C ALA A 105 24.25 6.22 -31.07
N ALA A 106 24.56 7.24 -31.87
CA ALA A 106 25.69 7.21 -32.80
C ALA A 106 27.04 7.05 -32.09
N VAL A 107 27.22 7.67 -30.93
CA VAL A 107 28.42 7.48 -30.10
C VAL A 107 28.49 6.07 -29.51
N ALA A 108 27.38 5.56 -28.98
CA ALA A 108 27.29 4.21 -28.43
C ALA A 108 27.53 3.12 -29.48
N ALA A 109 27.14 3.35 -30.74
CA ALA A 109 27.41 2.47 -31.87
C ALA A 109 28.82 2.60 -32.47
N GLY A 110 29.63 3.55 -32.00
CA GLY A 110 30.96 3.82 -32.55
C GLY A 110 30.97 4.52 -33.91
N VAL A 111 29.84 5.11 -34.32
CA VAL A 111 29.73 5.90 -35.56
C VAL A 111 30.37 7.28 -35.38
N LEU A 112 30.20 7.88 -34.21
CA LEU A 112 30.82 9.14 -33.82
C LEU A 112 31.72 8.94 -32.61
N SER A 113 32.84 9.64 -32.55
CA SER A 113 33.58 9.79 -31.29
C SER A 113 32.81 10.66 -30.29
N VAL A 114 33.14 10.56 -28.99
CA VAL A 114 32.56 11.45 -27.95
C VAL A 114 32.79 12.93 -28.29
N ALA A 115 33.95 13.27 -28.85
CA ALA A 115 34.27 14.63 -29.27
C ALA A 115 33.38 15.13 -30.43
N GLU A 116 33.08 14.27 -31.41
CA GLU A 116 32.19 14.59 -32.51
C GLU A 116 30.74 14.68 -32.06
N GLY A 117 30.27 13.75 -31.22
CA GLY A 117 28.93 13.82 -30.62
C GLY A 117 28.75 15.10 -29.78
N ALA A 118 29.76 15.45 -28.98
CA ALA A 118 29.80 16.69 -28.21
C ALA A 118 29.74 17.94 -29.11
N ARG A 119 30.43 17.92 -30.26
CA ARG A 119 30.35 19.00 -31.27
C ARG A 119 28.94 19.11 -31.83
N VAL A 120 28.32 18.00 -32.24
CA VAL A 120 26.96 17.98 -32.79
C VAL A 120 25.97 18.59 -31.79
N VAL A 121 25.93 18.09 -30.56
CA VAL A 121 24.98 18.57 -29.55
C VAL A 121 25.29 19.99 -29.08
N GLY A 122 26.57 20.37 -28.98
CA GLY A 122 26.99 21.72 -28.62
C GLY A 122 26.58 22.76 -29.67
N VAL A 123 26.87 22.49 -30.94
CA VAL A 123 26.46 23.35 -32.06
C VAL A 123 24.94 23.43 -32.16
N ARG A 124 24.25 22.28 -32.13
CA ARG A 124 22.78 22.21 -32.22
C ARG A 124 22.11 23.02 -31.11
N SER A 125 22.46 22.75 -29.86
CA SER A 125 21.83 23.38 -28.69
C SER A 125 22.07 24.90 -28.63
N ARG A 126 23.26 25.37 -29.05
CA ARG A 126 23.57 26.80 -29.16
C ARG A 126 22.74 27.49 -30.24
N LEU A 127 22.60 26.87 -31.42
CA LEU A 127 21.88 27.47 -32.55
C LEU A 127 20.37 27.50 -32.33
N VAL A 128 19.77 26.43 -31.79
CA VAL A 128 18.33 26.40 -31.50
C VAL A 128 17.91 27.36 -30.40
N ALA A 129 18.83 27.76 -29.51
CA ALA A 129 18.54 28.75 -28.48
C ALA A 129 18.09 30.10 -29.05
N GLY A 130 18.51 30.44 -30.28
CA GLY A 130 18.05 31.64 -30.98
C GLY A 130 16.61 31.55 -31.50
N LEU A 131 15.97 30.38 -31.43
CA LEU A 131 14.59 30.12 -31.86
C LEU A 131 13.61 30.00 -30.67
N ALA A 132 14.13 30.04 -29.45
CA ALA A 132 13.33 29.94 -28.23
C ALA A 132 12.36 31.13 -28.11
N GLY A 133 11.10 30.85 -27.78
CA GLY A 133 10.11 31.87 -27.45
C GLY A 133 8.89 31.92 -28.35
N ASP A 134 8.98 31.43 -29.59
CA ASP A 134 7.89 31.58 -30.58
C ASP A 134 7.25 30.25 -31.02
N GLY A 135 7.72 29.11 -30.50
CA GLY A 135 7.20 27.78 -30.85
C GLY A 135 6.83 26.92 -29.65
N GLY A 136 6.19 25.78 -29.93
CA GLY A 136 5.90 24.75 -28.95
C GLY A 136 5.69 23.38 -29.57
N MET A 137 5.52 22.37 -28.72
CA MET A 137 5.23 20.99 -29.12
C MET A 137 4.18 20.35 -28.21
N GLY A 138 3.33 19.49 -28.77
CA GLY A 138 2.25 18.79 -28.05
C GLY A 138 2.05 17.37 -28.54
N SER A 139 1.97 16.42 -27.61
CA SER A 139 1.63 15.03 -27.87
C SER A 139 0.11 14.85 -27.96
N VAL A 140 -0.34 14.06 -28.94
CA VAL A 140 -1.74 13.77 -29.23
C VAL A 140 -1.92 12.26 -29.35
N ALA A 141 -2.89 11.70 -28.63
CA ALA A 141 -3.26 10.29 -28.67
C ALA A 141 -4.14 9.96 -29.90
N LEU A 142 -3.62 10.20 -31.11
CA LEU A 142 -4.30 9.88 -32.38
C LEU A 142 -3.31 9.36 -33.42
N PRO A 143 -3.78 8.55 -34.39
CA PRO A 143 -2.97 8.15 -35.53
C PRO A 143 -2.56 9.32 -36.41
N VAL A 144 -1.34 9.27 -36.94
CA VAL A 144 -0.75 10.33 -37.77
C VAL A 144 -1.64 10.72 -38.96
N ALA A 145 -2.37 9.77 -39.55
CA ALA A 145 -3.30 10.04 -40.64
C ALA A 145 -4.47 10.94 -40.20
N GLN A 146 -4.95 10.77 -38.97
CA GLN A 146 -6.02 11.60 -38.42
C GLN A 146 -5.51 12.99 -38.05
N VAL A 147 -4.34 13.07 -37.43
CA VAL A 147 -3.69 14.34 -37.08
C VAL A 147 -3.41 15.16 -38.34
N ARG A 148 -2.83 14.57 -39.38
CA ARG A 148 -2.58 15.26 -40.67
C ARG A 148 -3.86 15.83 -41.30
N ARG A 149 -4.98 15.12 -41.23
CA ARG A 149 -6.26 15.63 -41.75
C ARG A 149 -6.73 16.87 -41.00
N ARG A 150 -6.58 16.89 -39.67
CA ARG A 150 -6.97 18.03 -38.82
C ARG A 150 -6.03 19.21 -38.98
N LEU A 151 -4.73 18.97 -39.11
CA LEU A 151 -3.73 20.02 -39.34
C LEU A 151 -3.94 20.76 -40.67
N ALA A 152 -4.70 20.20 -41.63
CA ALA A 152 -5.01 20.88 -42.89
C ALA A 152 -5.75 22.21 -42.70
N GLU A 153 -6.47 22.38 -41.60
CA GLU A 153 -7.21 23.61 -41.26
C GLU A 153 -6.29 24.73 -40.74
N TRP A 154 -5.05 24.40 -40.36
CA TRP A 154 -4.09 25.29 -39.71
C TRP A 154 -3.08 25.92 -40.66
N GLY A 155 -3.37 25.95 -41.96
CA GLY A 155 -2.64 26.75 -42.96
C GLY A 155 -1.14 26.49 -43.09
N GLY A 156 -0.61 25.40 -42.50
CA GLY A 156 0.82 25.05 -42.49
C GLY A 156 1.63 25.62 -41.33
N ALA A 157 1.01 26.29 -40.36
CA ALA A 157 1.71 26.82 -39.20
C ALA A 157 1.87 25.80 -38.04
N LEU A 158 1.17 24.66 -38.13
CA LEU A 158 1.44 23.44 -37.36
C LEU A 158 1.89 22.28 -38.27
N SER A 159 2.76 21.42 -37.75
CA SER A 159 3.32 20.27 -38.47
C SER A 159 3.47 19.04 -37.57
N VAL A 160 3.44 17.84 -38.16
CA VAL A 160 3.76 16.61 -37.42
C VAL A 160 5.27 16.56 -37.18
N ALA A 161 5.68 16.55 -35.92
CA ALA A 161 7.07 16.52 -35.49
C ALA A 161 7.55 15.11 -35.14
N VAL A 162 6.68 14.27 -34.56
CA VAL A 162 7.04 12.90 -34.13
C VAL A 162 5.86 11.97 -34.38
N VAL A 163 6.16 10.74 -34.79
CA VAL A 163 5.24 9.59 -34.78
C VAL A 163 5.91 8.50 -33.97
N ASN A 164 5.46 8.32 -32.73
CA ASN A 164 6.04 7.35 -31.80
C ASN A 164 5.50 5.94 -32.07
N THR A 165 4.18 5.82 -32.15
CA THR A 165 3.44 4.57 -32.41
C THR A 165 2.20 4.85 -33.25
N ALA A 166 1.44 3.80 -33.59
CA ALA A 166 0.20 3.92 -34.35
C ALA A 166 -0.83 4.90 -33.75
N GLU A 167 -0.78 5.12 -32.43
CA GLU A 167 -1.73 5.96 -31.67
C GLU A 167 -1.07 7.16 -30.97
N SER A 168 0.21 7.46 -31.24
CA SER A 168 0.94 8.54 -30.56
C SER A 168 1.67 9.44 -31.57
N THR A 169 1.16 10.65 -31.76
CA THR A 169 1.69 11.66 -32.69
C THR A 169 1.99 12.96 -31.96
N VAL A 170 3.14 13.59 -32.22
CA VAL A 170 3.48 14.92 -31.70
C VAL A 170 3.36 15.95 -32.81
N VAL A 171 2.75 17.08 -32.47
CA VAL A 171 2.59 18.26 -33.32
C VAL A 171 3.51 19.37 -32.82
N ALA A 172 4.11 20.13 -33.73
CA ALA A 172 4.94 21.28 -33.43
C ALA A 172 4.67 22.43 -34.40
N GLY A 173 4.74 23.66 -33.90
CA GLY A 173 4.55 24.87 -34.70
C GLY A 173 4.42 26.13 -33.84
N ASP A 174 3.70 27.12 -34.35
CA ASP A 174 3.40 28.36 -33.62
C ASP A 174 2.73 28.05 -32.27
N ARG A 175 3.14 28.77 -31.20
CA ARG A 175 2.66 28.49 -29.85
C ARG A 175 1.16 28.71 -29.69
N GLN A 176 0.64 29.82 -30.21
CA GLN A 176 -0.76 30.17 -30.03
C GLN A 176 -1.64 29.20 -30.81
N GLU A 177 -1.25 28.89 -32.04
CA GLU A 177 -1.98 27.92 -32.86
C GLU A 177 -1.94 26.52 -32.28
N LEU A 178 -0.80 26.10 -31.72
CA LEU A 178 -0.68 24.79 -31.07
C LEU A 178 -1.62 24.71 -29.87
N GLU A 179 -1.69 25.74 -29.04
CA GLU A 179 -2.57 25.76 -27.87
C GLU A 179 -4.05 25.67 -28.26
N GLU A 180 -4.46 26.37 -29.33
CA GLU A 180 -5.82 26.30 -29.84
C GLU A 180 -6.11 24.92 -30.46
N PHE A 181 -5.17 24.34 -31.21
CA PHE A 181 -5.28 22.99 -31.76
C PHE A 181 -5.45 21.91 -30.68
N LEU A 182 -4.63 21.96 -29.62
CA LEU A 182 -4.75 21.02 -28.50
C LEU A 182 -6.08 21.20 -27.76
N ALA A 183 -6.55 22.44 -27.56
CA ALA A 183 -7.83 22.71 -26.91
C ALA A 183 -9.03 22.18 -27.72
N VAL A 184 -8.99 22.27 -29.05
CA VAL A 184 -10.02 21.67 -29.92
C VAL A 184 -10.07 20.16 -29.73
N LEU A 185 -8.91 19.50 -29.74
CA LEU A 185 -8.81 18.05 -29.55
C LEU A 185 -9.27 17.62 -28.16
N GLU A 186 -8.88 18.33 -27.10
CA GLU A 186 -9.34 18.07 -25.74
C GLU A 186 -10.86 18.23 -25.61
N GLY A 187 -11.46 19.21 -26.30
CA GLY A 187 -12.91 19.37 -26.40
C GLY A 187 -13.63 18.23 -27.13
N GLU A 188 -12.94 17.54 -28.03
CA GLU A 188 -13.40 16.31 -28.69
C GLU A 188 -13.16 15.04 -27.83
N GLY A 189 -12.59 15.17 -26.63
CA GLY A 189 -12.26 14.05 -25.74
C GLY A 189 -10.95 13.33 -26.09
N VAL A 190 -10.10 13.91 -26.94
CA VAL A 190 -8.80 13.36 -27.33
C VAL A 190 -7.74 13.74 -26.29
N SER A 191 -7.03 12.76 -25.76
CA SER A 191 -5.94 12.99 -24.80
C SER A 191 -4.77 13.73 -25.46
N CYS A 192 -4.43 14.88 -24.87
CA CYS A 192 -3.36 15.76 -25.32
C CYS A 192 -2.41 16.09 -24.16
N ARG A 193 -1.12 16.29 -24.45
CA ARG A 193 -0.12 16.71 -23.46
C ARG A 193 0.87 17.69 -24.05
N ARG A 194 1.02 18.87 -23.45
CA ARG A 194 2.06 19.84 -23.81
C ARG A 194 3.44 19.28 -23.45
N ILE A 195 4.41 19.47 -24.33
CA ILE A 195 5.82 19.10 -24.11
C ILE A 195 6.57 20.37 -23.72
N LYS A 196 7.35 20.32 -22.62
CA LYS A 196 8.12 21.47 -22.11
C LYS A 196 9.33 21.76 -23.01
N VAL A 197 9.06 22.37 -24.16
CA VAL A 197 10.02 22.88 -25.15
C VAL A 197 9.49 24.22 -25.65
N ASP A 198 10.36 25.22 -25.72
CA ASP A 198 10.06 26.62 -26.07
C ASP A 198 10.29 26.97 -27.55
N TYR A 199 10.57 25.95 -28.37
CA TYR A 199 10.68 26.00 -29.83
C TYR A 199 10.08 24.73 -30.47
N ALA A 200 9.68 24.82 -31.73
CA ALA A 200 9.07 23.76 -32.50
C ALA A 200 10.13 22.96 -33.29
N SER A 201 10.76 21.99 -32.63
CA SER A 201 11.68 21.06 -33.31
C SER A 201 10.96 20.18 -34.35
N HIS A 202 11.69 19.69 -35.36
CA HIS A 202 11.15 18.87 -36.44
C HIS A 202 10.04 19.55 -37.26
N SER A 203 10.12 20.88 -37.37
CA SER A 203 9.16 21.73 -38.08
C SER A 203 9.88 22.76 -38.97
N PRO A 204 9.19 23.46 -39.88
CA PRO A 204 9.77 24.59 -40.62
C PRO A 204 10.40 25.69 -39.75
N GLN A 205 10.04 25.79 -38.46
CA GLN A 205 10.59 26.83 -37.57
C GLN A 205 12.11 26.73 -37.42
N VAL A 206 12.71 25.56 -37.60
CA VAL A 206 14.17 25.39 -37.49
C VAL A 206 14.93 25.78 -38.76
N ASP A 207 14.25 26.04 -39.88
CA ASP A 207 14.88 26.35 -41.18
C ASP A 207 15.99 27.43 -41.11
N PRO A 208 15.85 28.54 -40.32
CA PRO A 208 16.86 29.58 -40.24
C PRO A 208 18.24 29.10 -39.76
N VAL A 209 18.31 28.08 -38.90
CA VAL A 209 19.57 27.62 -38.29
C VAL A 209 20.22 26.47 -39.06
N LEU A 210 19.52 25.85 -40.02
CA LEU A 210 20.01 24.65 -40.70
C LEU A 210 21.25 24.90 -41.57
N GLY A 211 21.42 26.12 -42.11
CA GLY A 211 22.61 26.49 -42.88
C GLY A 211 23.86 26.56 -42.00
N GLU A 212 23.73 27.11 -40.80
CA GLU A 212 24.81 27.21 -39.82
C GLU A 212 25.19 25.83 -39.27
N ILE A 213 24.21 24.96 -39.00
CA ILE A 213 24.47 23.56 -38.60
C ILE A 213 25.34 22.84 -39.63
N ARG A 214 24.96 22.91 -40.93
CA ARG A 214 25.75 22.28 -42.01
C ARG A 214 27.17 22.83 -42.08
N SER A 215 27.31 24.15 -41.99
CA SER A 215 28.61 24.80 -42.07
C SER A 215 29.52 24.43 -40.90
N GLU A 216 28.98 24.41 -39.68
CA GLU A 216 29.76 24.16 -38.47
C GLU A 216 30.05 22.68 -38.22
N LEU A 217 29.30 21.78 -38.87
CA LEU A 217 29.49 20.33 -38.80
C LEU A 217 30.10 19.73 -40.08
N ALA A 218 30.55 20.56 -41.02
CA ALA A 218 31.08 20.12 -42.31
C ALA A 218 32.30 19.18 -42.21
N ASP A 219 33.09 19.31 -41.14
CA ASP A 219 34.29 18.49 -40.90
C ASP A 219 34.03 17.27 -39.98
N LEU A 220 32.77 16.88 -39.76
CA LEU A 220 32.48 15.60 -39.09
C LEU A 220 33.01 14.44 -39.95
N ALA A 221 33.57 13.41 -39.31
CA ALA A 221 34.07 12.23 -40.00
C ALA A 221 33.40 10.94 -39.46
N PRO A 222 32.08 10.76 -39.66
CA PRO A 222 31.38 9.57 -39.21
C PRO A 222 31.98 8.30 -39.82
N THR A 223 32.10 7.26 -39.02
CA THR A 223 32.58 5.94 -39.46
C THR A 223 31.45 4.93 -39.49
N THR A 224 31.68 3.79 -40.14
CA THR A 224 30.78 2.65 -40.00
C THR A 224 30.89 2.10 -38.57
N GLY A 225 29.77 2.08 -37.84
CA GLY A 225 29.72 1.62 -36.45
C GLY A 225 29.75 0.11 -36.31
N ASP A 226 30.05 -0.38 -35.12
CA ASP A 226 30.08 -1.81 -34.78
C ASP A 226 28.67 -2.38 -34.53
N VAL A 227 27.71 -1.51 -34.21
CA VAL A 227 26.32 -1.85 -33.91
C VAL A 227 25.40 -1.18 -34.94
N PRO A 228 24.39 -1.90 -35.49
CA PRO A 228 23.43 -1.29 -36.40
C PRO A 228 22.70 -0.10 -35.78
N VAL A 229 22.72 1.06 -36.45
CA VAL A 229 21.96 2.25 -36.06
C VAL A 229 20.66 2.26 -36.86
N VAL A 230 19.51 2.39 -36.18
CA VAL A 230 18.22 2.62 -36.84
C VAL A 230 17.84 4.08 -36.68
N SER A 231 17.89 4.81 -37.80
CA SER A 231 17.58 6.23 -37.82
C SER A 231 16.08 6.45 -37.74
N THR A 232 15.62 7.25 -36.80
CA THR A 232 14.21 7.67 -36.73
C THR A 232 13.87 8.73 -37.76
N VAL A 233 14.86 9.41 -38.35
CA VAL A 233 14.65 10.43 -39.39
C VAL A 233 14.51 9.79 -40.77
N ARG A 234 15.31 8.76 -41.04
CA ARG A 234 15.22 7.96 -42.26
C ARG A 234 14.15 6.87 -42.15
N GLY A 235 13.81 6.45 -40.92
CA GLY A 235 12.88 5.35 -40.64
C GLY A 235 13.43 3.99 -41.06
N ALA A 236 14.76 3.82 -41.05
CA ALA A 236 15.45 2.63 -41.52
C ALA A 236 16.85 2.51 -40.89
N ARG A 237 17.44 1.30 -40.93
CA ARG A 237 18.85 1.06 -40.63
C ARG A 237 19.77 1.88 -41.54
N VAL A 238 20.77 2.50 -40.92
CA VAL A 238 21.85 3.25 -41.57
C VAL A 238 23.19 2.64 -41.19
N ASP A 239 24.18 2.74 -42.07
CA ASP A 239 25.53 2.22 -41.82
C ASP A 239 26.40 3.18 -40.96
N GLY A 240 25.89 4.39 -40.70
CA GLY A 240 26.51 5.41 -39.87
C GLY A 240 27.40 6.40 -40.63
N SER A 241 27.95 6.02 -41.79
CA SER A 241 28.84 6.89 -42.57
C SER A 241 28.13 8.14 -43.12
N GLU A 242 26.81 8.07 -43.23
CA GLU A 242 25.94 9.17 -43.66
C GLU A 242 25.56 10.16 -42.55
N LEU A 243 25.97 9.97 -41.29
CA LEU A 243 25.63 10.86 -40.15
C LEU A 243 26.46 12.16 -40.13
N ASP A 244 26.59 12.82 -41.28
CA ASP A 244 27.35 14.05 -41.49
C ASP A 244 26.58 15.33 -41.11
N GLY A 245 27.15 16.51 -41.41
CA GLY A 245 26.49 17.79 -41.11
C GLY A 245 25.14 17.99 -41.81
N ASP A 246 24.94 17.42 -43.01
CA ASP A 246 23.66 17.46 -43.71
C ASP A 246 22.63 16.58 -43.00
N TYR A 247 23.06 15.40 -42.54
CA TYR A 247 22.21 14.53 -41.74
C TYR A 247 21.74 15.19 -40.45
N TRP A 248 22.62 15.85 -39.69
CA TRP A 248 22.20 16.47 -38.42
C TRP A 248 21.29 17.69 -38.62
N ALA A 249 21.41 18.39 -39.76
CA ALA A 249 20.44 19.40 -40.17
C ALA A 249 19.08 18.78 -40.54
N ASP A 250 19.08 17.65 -41.26
CA ASP A 250 17.87 16.86 -41.52
C ASP A 250 17.25 16.33 -40.23
N ASN A 251 18.05 15.83 -39.28
CA ASN A 251 17.58 15.30 -38.00
C ASN A 251 16.87 16.36 -37.17
N LEU A 252 17.34 17.61 -37.18
CA LEU A 252 16.64 18.70 -36.50
C LEU A 252 15.31 19.09 -37.20
N ARG A 253 15.24 18.93 -38.53
CA ARG A 253 14.17 19.48 -39.38
C ARG A 253 13.06 18.49 -39.73
N GLN A 254 13.40 17.24 -39.99
CA GLN A 254 12.46 16.23 -40.46
C GLN A 254 11.75 15.55 -39.29
N PRO A 255 10.51 15.04 -39.48
CA PRO A 255 9.79 14.36 -38.42
C PRO A 255 10.51 13.10 -37.93
N VAL A 256 10.45 12.85 -36.62
CA VAL A 256 10.93 11.61 -35.99
C VAL A 256 9.89 10.50 -36.24
N ARG A 257 10.29 9.42 -36.88
CA ARG A 257 9.46 8.27 -37.28
C ARG A 257 9.90 7.00 -36.57
N LEU A 258 9.64 6.95 -35.26
CA LEU A 258 9.93 5.76 -34.45
C LEU A 258 9.06 4.58 -34.91
N ASP A 259 7.84 4.84 -35.37
CA ASP A 259 6.97 3.85 -36.01
C ASP A 259 7.68 3.11 -37.17
N LEU A 260 8.30 3.84 -38.09
CA LEU A 260 9.05 3.24 -39.20
C LEU A 260 10.35 2.56 -38.74
N ALA A 261 11.03 3.15 -37.76
CA ALA A 261 12.23 2.53 -37.18
C ALA A 261 11.90 1.16 -36.56
N LEU A 262 10.75 1.02 -35.89
CA LEU A 262 10.27 -0.26 -35.35
C LEU A 262 9.87 -1.24 -36.46
N GLU A 263 9.21 -0.76 -37.53
CA GLU A 263 8.90 -1.57 -38.70
C GLU A 263 10.17 -2.15 -39.36
N ASP A 264 11.21 -1.34 -39.56
CA ASP A 264 12.50 -1.76 -40.13
C ASP A 264 13.29 -2.68 -39.19
N LEU A 265 13.24 -2.40 -37.88
CA LEU A 265 13.89 -3.23 -36.87
C LEU A 265 13.29 -4.64 -36.81
N ALA A 266 11.98 -4.74 -37.08
CA ALA A 266 11.15 -5.94 -37.04
C ALA A 266 11.39 -6.76 -35.76
N PRO A 267 11.11 -6.19 -34.56
CA PRO A 267 11.36 -6.86 -33.30
C PRO A 267 10.56 -8.17 -33.20
N GLY A 268 11.25 -9.27 -32.91
CA GLY A 268 10.62 -10.54 -32.57
C GLY A 268 10.15 -10.55 -31.11
N GLU A 269 9.44 -11.61 -30.71
CA GLU A 269 8.90 -11.77 -29.34
C GLU A 269 9.98 -11.72 -28.25
N ASP A 270 11.21 -12.15 -28.57
CA ASP A 270 12.35 -12.15 -27.65
C ASP A 270 13.14 -10.82 -27.63
N THR A 271 12.60 -9.74 -28.21
CA THR A 271 13.28 -8.43 -28.27
C THR A 271 12.92 -7.57 -27.06
N VAL A 272 13.94 -7.11 -26.32
CA VAL A 272 13.81 -6.19 -25.18
C VAL A 272 14.41 -4.84 -25.55
N PHE A 273 13.64 -3.77 -25.38
CA PHE A 273 14.10 -2.40 -25.54
C PHE A 273 14.61 -1.87 -24.21
N LEU A 274 15.86 -1.41 -24.16
CA LEU A 274 16.44 -0.76 -22.98
C LEU A 274 16.57 0.73 -23.27
N GLU A 275 15.88 1.57 -22.51
CA GLU A 275 15.94 3.02 -22.66
C GLU A 275 17.07 3.62 -21.79
N LEU A 276 18.01 4.31 -22.43
CA LEU A 276 19.20 4.91 -21.80
C LEU A 276 19.00 6.41 -21.60
N GLY A 277 18.25 6.77 -20.55
CA GLY A 277 17.99 8.15 -20.17
C GLY A 277 17.80 8.31 -18.67
N ALA A 278 17.72 9.58 -18.22
CA ALA A 278 17.52 9.93 -16.82
C ALA A 278 16.11 9.56 -16.30
N HIS A 279 15.12 9.45 -17.19
CA HIS A 279 13.75 9.05 -16.89
C HIS A 279 13.09 8.50 -18.16
N PRO A 280 12.26 7.43 -18.08
CA PRO A 280 11.62 6.82 -19.24
C PRO A 280 10.64 7.77 -19.94
N LEU A 281 10.86 7.99 -21.23
CA LEU A 281 9.95 8.70 -22.14
C LEU A 281 9.35 7.77 -23.20
N LEU A 282 10.07 6.70 -23.56
CA LEU A 282 9.74 5.80 -24.66
C LEU A 282 9.32 4.40 -24.19
N VAL A 283 9.58 4.03 -22.93
CA VAL A 283 9.07 2.78 -22.32
C VAL A 283 7.56 2.64 -22.50
N GLY A 284 6.78 3.69 -22.19
CA GLY A 284 5.33 3.69 -22.36
C GLY A 284 4.88 3.47 -23.81
N PRO A 285 5.34 4.29 -24.77
CA PRO A 285 5.08 4.07 -26.20
C PRO A 285 5.49 2.67 -26.69
N LEU A 286 6.68 2.18 -26.36
CA LEU A 286 7.17 0.87 -26.78
C LEU A 286 6.36 -0.28 -26.16
N GLY A 287 5.99 -0.17 -24.88
CA GLY A 287 5.09 -1.09 -24.20
C GLY A 287 3.69 -1.12 -24.82
N GLY A 288 3.15 0.05 -25.15
CA GLY A 288 1.87 0.18 -25.86
C GLY A 288 1.87 -0.41 -27.27
N ALA A 289 3.04 -0.55 -27.90
CA ALA A 289 3.22 -1.26 -29.16
C ALA A 289 3.37 -2.79 -29.00
N GLY A 290 3.28 -3.31 -27.78
CA GLY A 290 3.37 -4.75 -27.48
C GLY A 290 4.80 -5.27 -27.31
N HIS A 291 5.78 -4.38 -27.08
CA HIS A 291 7.17 -4.76 -26.84
C HIS A 291 7.54 -4.69 -25.36
N VAL A 292 8.49 -5.51 -24.92
CA VAL A 292 9.10 -5.37 -23.59
C VAL A 292 10.05 -4.17 -23.63
N ALA A 293 9.85 -3.20 -22.74
CA ALA A 293 10.70 -2.03 -22.63
C ALA A 293 11.06 -1.75 -21.16
N VAL A 294 12.34 -1.47 -20.90
CA VAL A 294 12.91 -1.26 -19.57
C VAL A 294 13.62 0.09 -19.55
N GLY A 295 13.33 0.95 -18.58
CA GLY A 295 14.01 2.24 -18.40
C GLY A 295 15.22 2.12 -17.48
N SER A 296 16.35 2.73 -17.83
CA SER A 296 17.58 2.70 -17.02
C SER A 296 17.41 3.41 -15.66
N LEU A 297 16.74 4.56 -15.64
CA LEU A 297 16.56 5.40 -14.45
C LEU A 297 15.12 5.92 -14.38
N HIS A 298 14.66 6.31 -13.19
CA HIS A 298 13.35 6.88 -12.94
C HIS A 298 13.49 8.05 -11.96
N ARG A 299 12.66 9.09 -12.09
CA ARG A 299 12.82 10.36 -11.35
C ARG A 299 12.39 10.28 -9.88
N ASP A 300 11.52 9.32 -9.59
CA ASP A 300 10.93 9.08 -8.27
C ASP A 300 11.64 7.93 -7.54
N GLU A 301 12.82 7.51 -8.03
CA GLU A 301 13.60 6.40 -7.49
C GLU A 301 15.09 6.77 -7.40
N ASP A 302 15.82 6.14 -6.46
CA ASP A 302 17.27 6.24 -6.41
C ASP A 302 17.92 5.65 -7.67
N GLY A 303 18.77 6.44 -8.35
CA GLY A 303 19.35 6.07 -9.64
C GLY A 303 20.17 4.77 -9.63
N ALA A 304 21.02 4.56 -8.62
CA ALA A 304 21.83 3.34 -8.50
C ALA A 304 20.95 2.11 -8.23
N SER A 305 19.92 2.25 -7.40
CA SER A 305 19.00 1.17 -7.06
C SER A 305 18.08 0.82 -8.23
N ARG A 306 17.52 1.82 -8.92
CA ARG A 306 16.72 1.64 -10.14
C ARG A 306 17.52 0.97 -11.26
N LEU A 307 18.79 1.34 -11.44
CA LEU A 307 19.65 0.71 -12.45
C LEU A 307 19.86 -0.79 -12.18
N ARG A 308 20.08 -1.18 -10.91
CA ARG A 308 20.15 -2.60 -10.51
C ARG A 308 18.82 -3.33 -10.70
N GLN A 309 17.70 -2.67 -10.43
CA GLN A 309 16.38 -3.25 -10.69
C GLN A 309 16.16 -3.47 -12.19
N ALA A 310 16.53 -2.50 -13.03
CA ALA A 310 16.50 -2.65 -14.48
C ALA A 310 17.35 -3.85 -14.94
N ALA A 311 18.50 -4.11 -14.30
CA ALA A 311 19.32 -5.27 -14.62
C ALA A 311 18.62 -6.58 -14.25
N ALA A 312 17.93 -6.62 -13.10
CA ALA A 312 17.10 -7.76 -12.71
C ALA A 312 15.92 -7.99 -13.67
N GLU A 313 15.27 -6.93 -14.15
CA GLU A 313 14.20 -6.99 -15.16
C GLU A 313 14.74 -7.59 -16.47
N LEU A 314 15.88 -7.11 -16.97
CA LEU A 314 16.56 -7.67 -18.14
C LEU A 314 16.90 -9.16 -17.94
N PHE A 315 17.43 -9.53 -16.77
CA PHE A 315 17.75 -10.91 -16.43
C PHE A 315 16.52 -11.82 -16.43
N ALA A 316 15.39 -11.35 -15.89
CA ALA A 316 14.12 -12.07 -15.92
C ALA A 316 13.59 -12.29 -17.35
N HIS A 317 13.93 -11.40 -18.28
CA HIS A 317 13.64 -11.53 -19.71
C HIS A 317 14.71 -12.34 -20.49
N GLY A 318 15.62 -13.00 -19.79
CA GLY A 318 16.61 -13.90 -20.40
C GLY A 318 17.84 -13.19 -20.98
N ILE A 319 18.06 -11.92 -20.64
CA ILE A 319 19.27 -11.18 -20.99
C ILE A 319 20.35 -11.48 -19.94
N PRO A 320 21.54 -11.97 -20.33
CA PRO A 320 22.61 -12.24 -19.38
C PRO A 320 23.11 -10.93 -18.77
N ILE A 321 23.32 -10.94 -17.45
CA ILE A 321 23.91 -9.84 -16.67
C ILE A 321 25.17 -10.37 -16.00
N ASP A 322 26.25 -9.60 -16.08
CA ASP A 322 27.48 -9.87 -15.34
C ASP A 322 27.35 -9.35 -13.90
N TRP A 323 26.79 -10.19 -13.02
CA TRP A 323 26.56 -9.84 -11.61
C TRP A 323 27.85 -9.57 -10.82
N ASP A 324 28.99 -10.11 -11.25
CA ASP A 324 30.28 -9.82 -10.61
C ASP A 324 30.67 -8.36 -10.81
N THR A 325 30.43 -7.81 -12.01
CA THR A 325 30.67 -6.39 -12.29
C THR A 325 29.63 -5.46 -11.67
N VAL A 326 28.36 -5.89 -11.57
CA VAL A 326 27.28 -5.11 -10.92
C VAL A 326 27.59 -4.86 -9.44
N TYR A 327 28.14 -5.85 -8.76
CA TYR A 327 28.44 -5.80 -7.33
C TYR A 327 29.93 -5.57 -7.03
N ALA A 328 30.74 -5.24 -8.05
CA ALA A 328 32.16 -4.96 -7.88
C ALA A 328 32.39 -3.84 -6.85
N GLY A 329 33.31 -4.06 -5.91
CA GLY A 329 33.60 -3.09 -4.84
C GLY A 329 32.62 -3.14 -3.65
N THR A 330 31.61 -4.00 -3.67
CA THR A 330 30.73 -4.26 -2.52
C THR A 330 31.14 -5.56 -1.80
N ASN A 331 30.72 -5.72 -0.54
CA ASN A 331 30.88 -6.99 0.20
C ASN A 331 29.79 -8.03 -0.15
N THR A 332 29.06 -7.82 -1.24
CA THR A 332 27.95 -8.69 -1.67
C THR A 332 28.49 -9.99 -2.24
N GLN A 333 27.93 -11.12 -1.83
CA GLN A 333 28.23 -12.42 -2.41
C GLN A 333 27.07 -12.89 -3.28
N THR A 334 27.34 -13.17 -4.55
CA THR A 334 26.40 -13.88 -5.41
C THR A 334 26.31 -15.33 -4.93
N VAL A 335 25.12 -15.76 -4.55
CA VAL A 335 24.85 -17.17 -4.23
C VAL A 335 24.12 -17.80 -5.39
N ASP A 336 24.59 -18.96 -5.84
CA ASP A 336 23.81 -19.77 -6.75
C ASP A 336 22.51 -20.14 -6.03
N LEU A 337 21.37 -19.72 -6.59
CA LEU A 337 20.10 -20.26 -6.16
C LEU A 337 20.16 -21.78 -6.35
N PRO A 338 19.63 -22.59 -5.41
CA PRO A 338 19.69 -24.03 -5.53
C PRO A 338 19.12 -24.44 -6.89
N THR A 339 20.01 -24.91 -7.77
CA THR A 339 19.63 -25.46 -9.06
C THR A 339 18.99 -26.80 -8.78
N TYR A 340 17.74 -26.80 -8.32
CA TYR A 340 16.91 -27.97 -8.52
C TYR A 340 16.82 -28.11 -10.03
N ALA A 341 17.55 -29.08 -10.58
CA ALA A 341 17.43 -29.39 -11.99
C ALA A 341 15.95 -29.66 -12.23
N PHE A 342 15.26 -28.77 -12.94
CA PHE A 342 14.06 -29.18 -13.64
C PHE A 342 14.48 -30.38 -14.47
N GLN A 343 14.13 -31.57 -14.01
CA GLN A 343 14.26 -32.77 -14.82
C GLN A 343 13.37 -32.50 -16.02
N HIS A 344 13.94 -32.36 -17.22
CA HIS A 344 13.20 -32.25 -18.47
C HIS A 344 12.55 -33.61 -18.82
N GLN A 345 11.87 -34.23 -17.87
CA GLN A 345 10.99 -35.36 -18.08
C GLN A 345 9.56 -34.86 -17.89
N HIS A 346 8.73 -35.06 -18.91
CA HIS A 346 7.30 -34.80 -18.80
C HIS A 346 6.70 -35.72 -17.74
N TYR A 347 6.24 -35.12 -16.64
CA TYR A 347 5.50 -35.79 -15.58
C TYR A 347 4.14 -35.13 -15.33
N TRP A 348 3.54 -34.59 -16.39
CA TRP A 348 2.14 -34.17 -16.36
C TRP A 348 1.26 -35.32 -16.81
N LEU A 349 0.20 -35.57 -16.05
CA LEU A 349 -1.01 -36.21 -16.58
C LEU A 349 -1.35 -35.50 -17.88
N ASP A 350 -1.55 -36.27 -18.96
CA ASP A 350 -2.08 -35.76 -20.24
C ASP A 350 -3.49 -35.22 -20.01
N VAL A 351 -3.56 -34.01 -19.46
CA VAL A 351 -4.73 -33.15 -19.57
C VAL A 351 -4.57 -32.51 -20.93
N THR A 352 -5.30 -33.07 -21.90
CA THR A 352 -5.58 -32.42 -23.18
C THR A 352 -5.83 -30.93 -22.90
N PRO A 353 -5.04 -29.99 -23.44
CA PRO A 353 -5.32 -28.58 -23.25
C PRO A 353 -6.65 -28.28 -23.93
N SER A 354 -7.72 -28.21 -23.14
CA SER A 354 -8.87 -27.39 -23.52
C SER A 354 -8.31 -25.98 -23.64
N ALA A 355 -8.45 -25.43 -24.84
CA ALA A 355 -7.92 -24.14 -25.24
C ALA A 355 -8.09 -23.06 -24.15
N PRO A 356 -7.10 -22.17 -23.95
CA PRO A 356 -7.30 -20.98 -23.16
C PRO A 356 -8.41 -20.17 -23.81
N ASN A 357 -9.57 -20.13 -23.14
CA ASN A 357 -10.68 -19.28 -23.56
C ASN A 357 -10.31 -17.84 -23.26
N GLY A 358 -9.71 -17.18 -24.24
CA GLY A 358 -9.30 -15.79 -24.19
C GLY A 358 -10.42 -14.83 -23.76
N ALA A 359 -10.01 -13.83 -22.99
CA ALA A 359 -10.47 -12.43 -22.99
C ALA A 359 -9.58 -11.75 -21.91
N SER A 360 -8.71 -10.77 -22.19
CA SER A 360 -8.87 -9.66 -23.13
C SER A 360 -7.51 -9.22 -23.70
N ASN A 361 -7.28 -9.55 -24.98
CA ASN A 361 -6.42 -8.75 -25.87
C ASN A 361 -7.32 -7.69 -26.50
N GLY A 362 -6.90 -6.42 -26.54
CA GLY A 362 -7.15 -5.40 -27.59
C GLY A 362 -8.47 -5.27 -28.37
N THR A 363 -9.54 -6.02 -28.11
CA THR A 363 -10.81 -5.97 -28.87
C THR A 363 -11.88 -5.11 -28.22
N GLY A 364 -11.67 -4.67 -26.97
CA GLY A 364 -12.66 -3.91 -26.19
C GLY A 364 -13.14 -2.63 -26.89
N VAL A 365 -12.27 -1.91 -27.60
CA VAL A 365 -12.64 -0.64 -28.25
C VAL A 365 -13.51 -0.85 -29.50
N VAL A 366 -13.43 -2.02 -30.14
CA VAL A 366 -14.23 -2.37 -31.35
C VAL A 366 -15.51 -3.13 -30.97
N GLU A 367 -15.51 -3.83 -29.83
CA GLU A 367 -16.66 -4.59 -29.34
C GLU A 367 -17.60 -3.79 -28.41
N GLU A 368 -17.17 -2.69 -27.79
CA GLU A 368 -17.99 -1.94 -26.83
C GLU A 368 -19.31 -1.41 -27.42
N PRO A 369 -19.35 -0.84 -28.65
CA PRO A 369 -20.60 -0.41 -29.27
C PRO A 369 -21.58 -1.57 -29.53
N LEU A 370 -21.06 -2.75 -29.88
CA LEU A 370 -21.88 -3.96 -30.05
C LEU A 370 -22.46 -4.41 -28.71
N TRP A 371 -21.65 -4.45 -27.66
CA TRP A 371 -22.12 -4.86 -26.33
C TRP A 371 -23.05 -3.83 -25.70
N GLU A 372 -22.89 -2.55 -25.99
CA GLU A 372 -23.84 -1.49 -25.61
C GLU A 372 -25.21 -1.72 -26.26
N ALA A 373 -25.25 -1.95 -27.57
CA ALA A 373 -26.49 -2.27 -28.29
C ALA A 373 -27.14 -3.58 -27.78
N VAL A 374 -26.34 -4.61 -27.48
CA VAL A 374 -26.83 -5.86 -26.87
C VAL A 374 -27.45 -5.63 -25.48
N ARG A 375 -26.82 -4.78 -24.64
CA ARG A 375 -27.33 -4.41 -23.31
C ARG A 375 -28.60 -3.55 -23.38
N ALA A 376 -28.69 -2.66 -24.37
CA ALA A 376 -29.87 -1.84 -24.63
C ALA A 376 -31.02 -2.61 -25.30
N HIS A 377 -30.80 -3.88 -25.66
CA HIS A 377 -31.74 -4.73 -26.41
C HIS A 377 -32.14 -4.13 -27.77
N GLU A 378 -31.21 -3.42 -28.43
CA GLU A 378 -31.42 -2.80 -29.74
C GLU A 378 -31.23 -3.82 -30.86
N VAL A 379 -32.31 -4.50 -31.24
CA VAL A 379 -32.31 -5.58 -32.24
C VAL A 379 -31.77 -5.09 -33.60
N ASP A 380 -32.23 -3.94 -34.07
CA ASP A 380 -31.84 -3.39 -35.38
C ASP A 380 -30.36 -3.01 -35.40
N THR A 381 -29.88 -2.32 -34.37
CA THR A 381 -28.47 -1.91 -34.22
C THR A 381 -27.54 -3.13 -34.19
N VAL A 382 -27.88 -4.17 -33.42
CA VAL A 382 -27.08 -5.40 -33.35
C VAL A 382 -27.15 -6.18 -34.67
N ALA A 383 -28.32 -6.23 -35.32
CA ALA A 383 -28.46 -6.92 -36.60
C ALA A 383 -27.66 -6.25 -37.71
N ASP A 384 -27.63 -4.91 -37.75
CA ASP A 384 -26.83 -4.14 -38.70
C ASP A 384 -25.32 -4.34 -38.46
N MET A 385 -24.88 -4.31 -37.20
CA MET A 385 -23.48 -4.55 -36.83
C MET A 385 -23.00 -5.98 -37.17
N LEU A 386 -23.89 -6.96 -37.13
CA LEU A 386 -23.59 -8.38 -37.39
C LEU A 386 -24.01 -8.85 -38.80
N GLU A 387 -24.48 -7.93 -39.66
CA GLU A 387 -24.98 -8.21 -41.01
C GLU A 387 -26.08 -9.31 -41.05
N ILE A 388 -26.97 -9.33 -40.06
CA ILE A 388 -28.04 -10.33 -39.94
C ILE A 388 -29.27 -9.91 -40.77
N PRO A 389 -29.77 -10.76 -41.70
CA PRO A 389 -30.95 -10.46 -42.51
C PRO A 389 -32.22 -10.26 -41.66
N GLU A 390 -33.09 -9.35 -42.10
CA GLU A 390 -34.36 -8.98 -41.44
C GLU A 390 -35.26 -10.18 -41.08
N GLN A 391 -35.21 -11.26 -41.86
CA GLN A 391 -35.99 -12.48 -41.59
C GLN A 391 -35.54 -13.25 -40.33
N ARG A 392 -34.42 -12.85 -39.71
CA ARG A 392 -33.81 -13.48 -38.53
C ARG A 392 -33.81 -12.57 -37.30
N HIS A 393 -34.40 -11.38 -37.39
CA HIS A 393 -34.43 -10.41 -36.28
C HIS A 393 -35.25 -10.92 -35.08
N GLU A 394 -36.33 -11.69 -35.30
CA GLU A 394 -37.09 -12.32 -34.21
C GLU A 394 -36.25 -13.33 -33.41
N ASP A 395 -35.40 -14.12 -34.10
CA ASP A 395 -34.47 -15.05 -33.46
C ASP A 395 -33.42 -14.29 -32.63
N LEU A 396 -32.92 -13.17 -33.15
CA LEU A 396 -31.95 -12.31 -32.45
C LEU A 396 -32.57 -11.64 -31.22
N ALA A 397 -33.79 -11.10 -31.34
CA ALA A 397 -34.52 -10.45 -30.25
C ALA A 397 -34.72 -11.39 -29.05
N ALA A 398 -35.00 -12.67 -29.31
CA ALA A 398 -35.10 -13.69 -28.25
C ALA A 398 -33.76 -13.95 -27.54
N LEU A 399 -32.63 -13.79 -28.24
CA LEU A 399 -31.28 -14.08 -27.73
C LEU A 399 -30.61 -12.89 -27.02
N LEU A 400 -30.92 -11.64 -27.39
CA LEU A 400 -30.26 -10.45 -26.82
C LEU A 400 -30.28 -10.40 -25.28
N PRO A 401 -31.40 -10.66 -24.58
CA PRO A 401 -31.40 -10.68 -23.11
C PRO A 401 -30.46 -11.73 -22.52
N HIS A 402 -30.27 -12.85 -23.22
CA HIS A 402 -29.40 -13.95 -22.78
C HIS A 402 -27.93 -13.58 -22.99
N LEU A 403 -27.59 -12.96 -24.12
CA LEU A 403 -26.24 -12.49 -24.45
C LEU A 403 -25.81 -11.32 -23.55
N ALA A 404 -26.69 -10.34 -23.31
CA ALA A 404 -26.44 -9.24 -22.38
C ALA A 404 -26.11 -9.79 -20.97
N ARG A 405 -26.94 -10.70 -20.49
CA ARG A 405 -26.73 -11.37 -19.20
C ARG A 405 -25.43 -12.17 -19.14
N TRP A 406 -25.10 -12.90 -20.21
CA TRP A 406 -23.84 -13.64 -20.30
C TRP A 406 -22.61 -12.70 -20.26
N ARG A 407 -22.63 -11.60 -21.03
CA ARG A 407 -21.53 -10.64 -21.08
C ARG A 407 -21.32 -9.92 -19.75
N THR A 408 -22.40 -9.46 -19.12
CA THR A 408 -22.35 -8.83 -17.79
C THR A 408 -21.77 -9.79 -16.76
N ARG A 409 -22.19 -11.07 -16.78
CA ARG A 409 -21.62 -12.10 -15.87
C ARG A 409 -20.14 -12.33 -16.11
N ARG A 410 -19.68 -12.35 -17.36
CA ARG A 410 -18.26 -12.55 -17.70
C ARG A 410 -17.41 -11.36 -17.30
N ALA A 411 -17.89 -10.13 -17.51
CA ALA A 411 -17.22 -8.90 -17.08
C ALA A 411 -17.09 -8.85 -15.54
N ALA A 412 -18.20 -9.09 -14.83
CA ALA A 412 -18.20 -9.17 -13.37
C ALA A 412 -17.28 -10.27 -12.83
N GLY A 413 -17.14 -11.40 -13.54
CA GLY A 413 -16.21 -12.47 -13.17
C GLY A 413 -14.73 -12.06 -13.26
N ALA A 414 -14.36 -11.28 -14.29
CA ALA A 414 -13.00 -10.77 -14.43
C ALA A 414 -12.66 -9.72 -13.37
N GLU A 415 -13.61 -8.84 -13.05
CA GLU A 415 -13.48 -7.85 -11.97
C GLU A 415 -13.39 -8.53 -10.60
N LEU A 416 -14.27 -9.49 -10.32
CA LEU A 416 -14.29 -10.25 -9.07
C LEU A 416 -12.97 -10.94 -8.77
N ALA A 417 -12.24 -11.44 -9.76
CA ALA A 417 -10.95 -12.11 -9.56
C ALA A 417 -9.93 -11.23 -8.82
N ASN A 418 -10.04 -9.91 -8.97
CA ASN A 418 -9.20 -8.91 -8.28
C ASN A 418 -9.74 -8.52 -6.91
N TRP A 419 -10.82 -9.13 -6.41
CA TRP A 419 -11.43 -8.81 -5.12
C TRP A 419 -11.35 -9.97 -4.11
N LEU A 420 -10.77 -11.10 -4.50
CA LEU A 420 -10.76 -12.30 -3.67
C LEU A 420 -9.49 -12.39 -2.82
N TYR A 421 -9.68 -12.55 -1.52
CA TYR A 421 -8.60 -12.75 -0.56
C TYR A 421 -8.90 -13.88 0.40
N GLU A 422 -7.84 -14.49 0.92
CA GLU A 422 -7.93 -15.51 1.96
C GLU A 422 -6.84 -15.30 3.01
N GLU A 423 -7.05 -15.96 4.14
CA GLU A 423 -6.08 -16.03 5.22
C GLU A 423 -5.21 -17.27 5.05
N GLN A 424 -3.90 -17.08 5.18
CA GLN A 424 -2.93 -18.16 5.26
C GLN A 424 -2.07 -18.03 6.52
N TRP A 425 -1.72 -19.17 7.07
CA TRP A 425 -0.79 -19.30 8.19
C TRP A 425 0.48 -19.97 7.68
N ILE A 426 1.56 -19.20 7.60
CA ILE A 426 2.82 -19.65 7.01
C ILE A 426 3.87 -19.80 8.10
N SER A 427 4.72 -20.81 7.98
CA SER A 427 5.87 -20.94 8.87
C SER A 427 6.97 -20.00 8.41
N VAL A 428 7.38 -19.11 9.31
CA VAL A 428 8.48 -18.17 9.08
C VAL A 428 9.51 -18.39 10.19
N PRO A 429 10.78 -18.67 9.84
CA PRO A 429 11.84 -18.74 10.82
C PRO A 429 11.98 -17.40 11.54
N SER A 430 12.19 -17.43 12.85
CA SER A 430 12.61 -16.22 13.56
C SER A 430 14.03 -15.86 13.12
N HIS A 431 14.20 -14.69 12.52
CA HIS A 431 15.49 -14.14 12.11
C HIS A 431 15.95 -13.15 13.19
N GLY A 432 17.10 -13.40 13.83
CA GLY A 432 17.68 -12.52 14.86
C GLY A 432 18.27 -13.26 16.05
N ASP A 433 19.09 -12.57 16.84
CA ASP A 433 19.53 -13.08 18.14
C ASP A 433 18.31 -13.18 19.07
N VAL A 434 18.14 -14.32 19.75
CA VAL A 434 17.05 -14.49 20.72
C VAL A 434 17.31 -13.58 21.91
N ILE A 435 16.68 -12.41 21.91
CA ILE A 435 16.67 -11.50 23.05
C ILE A 435 15.89 -12.19 24.15
N ARG A 436 16.51 -12.38 25.31
CA ARG A 436 15.81 -12.93 26.47
C ARG A 436 14.99 -11.82 27.12
N PRO A 437 13.76 -12.12 27.57
CA PRO A 437 12.98 -11.16 28.34
C PRO A 437 13.76 -10.80 29.60
N SER A 438 13.88 -9.49 29.86
CA SER A 438 14.50 -8.92 31.04
C SER A 438 13.55 -7.93 31.71
N GLY A 439 13.89 -7.49 32.92
CA GLY A 439 13.07 -6.56 33.69
C GLY A 439 11.81 -7.21 34.24
N THR A 440 10.79 -6.39 34.54
CA THR A 440 9.57 -6.86 35.19
C THR A 440 8.43 -6.97 34.19
N TRP A 441 7.84 -8.17 34.10
CA TRP A 441 6.70 -8.47 33.24
C TRP A 441 5.44 -8.63 34.07
N LEU A 442 4.33 -8.10 33.58
CA LEU A 442 3.02 -8.24 34.21
C LEU A 442 2.21 -9.34 33.50
N LEU A 443 1.86 -10.41 34.21
CA LEU A 443 0.97 -11.44 33.72
C LEU A 443 -0.43 -11.25 34.29
N LEU A 444 -1.38 -11.00 33.40
CA LEU A 444 -2.80 -10.84 33.68
C LEU A 444 -3.54 -12.15 33.37
N SER A 445 -4.28 -12.66 34.35
CA SER A 445 -5.13 -13.86 34.18
C SER A 445 -6.51 -13.67 34.81
N GLU A 446 -7.53 -14.36 34.28
CA GLU A 446 -8.90 -14.32 34.84
C GLU A 446 -9.06 -15.14 36.11
N GLN A 447 -8.23 -16.18 36.29
CA GLN A 447 -8.25 -16.99 37.49
C GLN A 447 -6.86 -17.05 38.14
N PRO A 448 -6.79 -16.97 39.48
CA PRO A 448 -5.55 -17.08 40.21
C PRO A 448 -5.03 -18.52 40.16
N GLY A 449 -3.75 -18.71 39.83
CA GLY A 449 -3.10 -20.02 39.82
C GLY A 449 -3.56 -20.95 38.68
N ALA A 450 -4.16 -20.42 37.61
CA ALA A 450 -4.49 -21.20 36.42
C ALA A 450 -3.21 -21.87 35.87
N GLN A 451 -3.24 -23.20 35.67
CA GLN A 451 -2.04 -23.99 35.36
C GLN A 451 -1.26 -23.43 34.16
N ARG A 452 -1.99 -22.96 33.14
CA ARG A 452 -1.40 -22.36 31.95
C ARG A 452 -0.75 -20.99 32.23
N ALA A 453 -1.42 -20.12 32.98
CA ALA A 453 -0.85 -18.83 33.38
C ALA A 453 0.45 -19.04 34.18
N GLU A 454 0.46 -20.01 35.10
CA GLU A 454 1.67 -20.34 35.87
C GLU A 454 2.77 -20.97 35.01
N SER A 455 2.42 -21.79 34.00
CA SER A 455 3.40 -22.35 33.06
C SER A 455 4.07 -21.25 32.23
N ILE A 456 3.30 -20.25 31.79
CA ILE A 456 3.80 -19.08 31.07
C ILE A 456 4.69 -18.24 32.00
N ALA A 457 4.24 -17.96 33.22
CA ALA A 457 5.02 -17.21 34.20
C ALA A 457 6.37 -17.89 34.48
N ALA A 458 6.36 -19.21 34.73
CA ALA A 458 7.57 -19.99 34.99
C ALA A 458 8.53 -19.98 33.78
N ALA A 459 8.02 -19.97 32.55
CA ALA A 459 8.85 -19.88 31.35
C ALA A 459 9.54 -18.51 31.23
N VAL A 460 8.81 -17.42 31.48
CA VAL A 460 9.36 -16.05 31.46
C VAL A 460 10.40 -15.85 32.57
N GLU A 461 10.14 -16.39 33.77
CA GLU A 461 11.09 -16.41 34.89
C GLU A 461 12.35 -17.21 34.57
N ALA A 462 12.20 -18.40 33.98
CA ALA A 462 13.33 -19.23 33.55
C ALA A 462 14.18 -18.56 32.46
N ALA A 463 13.57 -17.67 31.66
CA ALA A 463 14.25 -16.91 30.64
C ALA A 463 15.02 -15.69 31.19
N GLY A 464 14.71 -15.23 32.41
CA GLY A 464 15.50 -14.23 33.13
C GLY A 464 14.75 -12.96 33.58
N ALA A 465 13.43 -12.89 33.38
CA ALA A 465 12.60 -11.76 33.81
C ALA A 465 11.88 -12.01 35.14
N GLU A 466 11.50 -10.95 35.85
CA GLU A 466 10.63 -11.05 37.02
C GLU A 466 9.17 -10.97 36.58
N VAL A 467 8.28 -11.84 37.10
CA VAL A 467 6.86 -11.86 36.72
C VAL A 467 5.97 -11.44 37.88
N LEU A 468 5.32 -10.29 37.73
CA LEU A 468 4.20 -9.86 38.57
C LEU A 468 2.92 -10.54 38.07
N ARG A 469 2.26 -11.30 38.93
CA ARG A 469 1.00 -11.99 38.61
C ARG A 469 -0.16 -11.16 39.15
N LEU A 470 -1.13 -10.84 38.28
CA LEU A 470 -2.32 -10.08 38.65
C LEU A 470 -3.57 -10.79 38.15
N GLU A 471 -4.49 -11.04 39.08
CA GLU A 471 -5.82 -11.54 38.79
C GLU A 471 -6.72 -10.38 38.33
N LEU A 472 -7.31 -10.54 37.15
CA LEU A 472 -8.28 -9.61 36.59
C LEU A 472 -9.61 -9.73 37.34
N ALA A 473 -10.01 -8.62 37.97
CA ALA A 473 -11.34 -8.53 38.54
C ALA A 473 -12.41 -8.58 37.45
N ASP A 474 -13.59 -9.09 37.83
CA ASP A 474 -14.72 -9.15 36.91
C ASP A 474 -15.21 -7.75 36.51
N ASP A 475 -15.19 -6.85 37.49
CA ASP A 475 -15.54 -5.45 37.35
C ASP A 475 -14.41 -4.66 36.65
N PRO A 476 -14.71 -3.93 35.55
CA PRO A 476 -13.70 -3.19 34.79
C PRO A 476 -13.00 -2.07 35.56
N ASP A 477 -13.67 -1.43 36.51
CA ASP A 477 -13.09 -0.32 37.30
C ASP A 477 -12.21 -0.86 38.43
N GLU A 478 -12.61 -1.97 39.04
CA GLU A 478 -11.76 -2.70 39.97
C GLU A 478 -10.51 -3.26 39.26
N ALA A 479 -10.67 -3.82 38.07
CA ALA A 479 -9.54 -4.32 37.27
C ALA A 479 -8.55 -3.20 36.94
N ALA A 480 -9.05 -2.03 36.53
CA ALA A 480 -8.24 -0.83 36.31
C ALA A 480 -7.50 -0.39 37.60
N THR A 481 -8.19 -0.35 38.73
CA THR A 481 -7.60 0.05 40.02
C THR A 481 -6.48 -0.89 40.46
N ARG A 482 -6.72 -2.20 40.37
CA ARG A 482 -5.73 -3.24 40.71
C ARG A 482 -4.51 -3.17 39.79
N LEU A 483 -4.75 -2.97 38.49
CA LEU A 483 -3.70 -2.81 37.50
C LEU A 483 -2.85 -1.57 37.76
N ALA A 484 -3.48 -0.42 38.01
CA ALA A 484 -2.77 0.81 38.32
C ALA A 484 -1.92 0.66 39.60
N SER A 485 -2.48 0.04 40.64
CA SER A 485 -1.79 -0.24 41.90
C SER A 485 -0.58 -1.18 41.71
N ALA A 486 -0.69 -2.20 40.85
CA ALA A 486 0.39 -3.13 40.57
C ALA A 486 1.54 -2.49 39.76
N ALA A 487 1.23 -1.48 38.94
CA ALA A 487 2.21 -0.83 38.06
C ALA A 487 2.77 0.49 38.62
N ALA A 488 2.18 1.07 39.68
CA ALA A 488 2.48 2.43 40.15
C ALA A 488 3.96 2.73 40.43
N ASP A 489 4.72 1.75 40.94
CA ASP A 489 6.12 1.92 41.36
C ASP A 489 7.12 1.02 40.61
N THR A 490 6.66 0.28 39.60
CA THR A 490 7.49 -0.73 38.91
C THR A 490 7.47 -0.53 37.39
N PRO A 491 8.60 -0.13 36.77
CA PRO A 491 8.66 -0.01 35.32
C PRO A 491 8.47 -1.39 34.68
N LEU A 492 7.45 -1.52 33.84
CA LEU A 492 7.11 -2.76 33.15
C LEU A 492 7.90 -2.87 31.85
N SER A 493 8.41 -4.06 31.56
CA SER A 493 9.09 -4.40 30.30
C SER A 493 8.15 -5.09 29.31
N GLY A 494 6.98 -5.57 29.77
CA GLY A 494 5.96 -6.18 28.93
C GLY A 494 4.76 -6.65 29.75
N VAL A 495 3.62 -6.82 29.08
CA VAL A 495 2.36 -7.29 29.68
C VAL A 495 1.84 -8.50 28.91
N LEU A 496 1.60 -9.61 29.60
CA LEU A 496 1.01 -10.83 29.04
C LEU A 496 -0.43 -10.96 29.53
N LEU A 497 -1.40 -10.84 28.63
CA LEU A 497 -2.81 -11.05 28.93
C LEU A 497 -3.25 -12.44 28.46
N VAL A 498 -3.40 -13.37 29.40
CA VAL A 498 -3.89 -14.73 29.13
C VAL A 498 -5.41 -14.69 29.08
N ALA A 499 -5.97 -14.66 27.87
CA ALA A 499 -7.39 -14.44 27.64
C ALA A 499 -8.13 -15.71 27.20
N GLY A 500 -9.36 -15.86 27.70
CA GLY A 500 -10.25 -16.98 27.36
C GLY A 500 -9.83 -18.32 27.95
N ALA A 501 -8.93 -18.32 28.93
CA ALA A 501 -8.52 -19.51 29.67
C ALA A 501 -9.49 -19.77 30.84
N GLU A 502 -10.78 -19.98 30.56
CA GLU A 502 -11.73 -20.44 31.56
C GLU A 502 -11.53 -21.95 31.81
N SER A 503 -11.01 -22.25 33.00
CA SER A 503 -11.03 -23.51 33.77
C SER A 503 -10.46 -24.82 33.18
N ASP A 504 -9.58 -25.47 33.95
CA ASP A 504 -9.30 -26.92 33.88
C ASP A 504 -10.53 -27.80 34.29
N ALA A 505 -11.72 -27.20 34.49
CA ALA A 505 -12.94 -27.91 34.84
C ALA A 505 -13.75 -28.34 33.60
N PRO A 506 -14.24 -29.59 33.55
CA PRO A 506 -14.91 -30.16 32.36
C PRO A 506 -16.41 -29.83 32.33
N SER A 507 -16.79 -28.55 32.33
CA SER A 507 -18.18 -28.15 32.12
C SER A 507 -18.36 -26.66 31.82
N GLU A 508 -17.85 -26.18 30.69
CA GLU A 508 -18.51 -25.03 30.07
C GLU A 508 -19.86 -25.49 29.47
N PRO A 509 -20.93 -24.67 29.56
CA PRO A 509 -22.11 -24.89 28.73
C PRO A 509 -21.64 -24.87 27.27
N SER A 510 -22.06 -25.88 26.51
CA SER A 510 -21.78 -25.91 25.08
C SER A 510 -22.33 -24.63 24.45
N LEU A 511 -21.69 -24.08 23.40
CA LEU A 511 -22.14 -22.85 22.72
C LEU A 511 -23.65 -22.84 22.44
N GLU A 512 -24.21 -24.03 22.20
CA GLU A 512 -25.63 -24.30 21.93
C GLU A 512 -26.56 -24.03 23.13
N SER A 513 -26.02 -23.92 24.33
CA SER A 513 -26.71 -23.85 25.63
C SER A 513 -26.24 -22.72 26.55
N ASP A 514 -25.36 -21.81 26.08
CA ASP A 514 -24.88 -20.69 26.88
C ASP A 514 -25.78 -19.44 26.73
N PRO A 515 -26.64 -19.12 27.72
CA PRO A 515 -27.46 -17.91 27.68
C PRO A 515 -26.67 -16.63 27.96
N GLN A 516 -25.42 -16.74 28.43
CA GLN A 516 -24.59 -15.59 28.83
C GLN A 516 -23.54 -15.22 27.78
N LEU A 517 -23.47 -15.89 26.62
CA LEU A 517 -22.43 -15.69 25.61
C LEU A 517 -22.20 -14.21 25.27
N THR A 518 -23.26 -13.49 24.90
CA THR A 518 -23.19 -12.07 24.55
C THR A 518 -22.71 -11.25 25.74
N SER A 519 -23.23 -11.51 26.94
CA SER A 519 -22.82 -10.80 28.15
C SER A 519 -21.35 -11.09 28.53
N ARG A 520 -20.85 -12.32 28.33
CA ARG A 520 -19.44 -12.69 28.53
C ARG A 520 -18.54 -11.91 27.57
N LEU A 521 -18.88 -11.86 26.29
CA LEU A 521 -18.15 -11.08 25.29
C LEU A 521 -18.22 -9.57 25.55
N THR A 522 -19.38 -9.06 25.96
CA THR A 522 -19.54 -7.65 26.37
C THR A 522 -18.61 -7.31 27.52
N ARG A 523 -18.56 -8.15 28.56
CA ARG A 523 -17.63 -7.96 29.68
C ARG A 523 -16.18 -7.94 29.21
N TRP A 524 -15.81 -8.84 28.29
CA TRP A 524 -14.46 -8.87 27.73
C TRP A 524 -14.08 -7.60 26.97
N VAL A 525 -14.97 -7.09 26.11
CA VAL A 525 -14.71 -5.85 25.36
C VAL A 525 -14.53 -4.66 26.32
N VAL A 526 -15.42 -4.52 27.31
CA VAL A 526 -15.35 -3.43 28.29
C VAL A 526 -14.12 -3.59 29.21
N ARG A 527 -13.77 -4.81 29.61
CA ARG A 527 -12.59 -5.11 30.42
C ARG A 527 -11.30 -4.78 29.66
N LEU A 528 -11.18 -5.20 28.40
CA LEU A 528 -9.99 -4.89 27.60
C LEU A 528 -9.85 -3.38 27.37
N ARG A 529 -10.95 -2.67 27.10
CA ARG A 529 -10.96 -1.20 27.06
C ARG A 529 -10.37 -0.61 28.35
N SER A 530 -10.82 -1.06 29.52
CA SER A 530 -10.30 -0.60 30.81
C SER A 530 -8.81 -0.93 31.01
N ILE A 531 -8.38 -2.15 30.65
CA ILE A 531 -6.97 -2.56 30.71
C ILE A 531 -6.12 -1.65 29.83
N VAL A 532 -6.50 -1.47 28.56
CA VAL A 532 -5.79 -0.63 27.60
C VAL A 532 -5.66 0.80 28.09
N ARG A 533 -6.76 1.39 28.58
CA ARG A 533 -6.74 2.74 29.17
C ARG A 533 -5.77 2.84 30.34
N THR A 534 -5.85 1.91 31.29
CA THR A 534 -4.99 1.96 32.47
C THR A 534 -3.53 1.73 32.11
N LEU A 535 -3.20 0.78 31.23
CA LEU A 535 -1.82 0.57 30.78
C LEU A 535 -1.24 1.85 30.15
N ARG A 536 -2.01 2.59 29.35
CA ARG A 536 -1.56 3.89 28.82
C ARG A 536 -1.22 4.91 29.90
N GLU A 537 -1.84 4.83 31.07
CA GLU A 537 -1.57 5.72 32.21
C GLU A 537 -0.35 5.27 33.03
N VAL A 538 -0.06 3.97 33.10
CA VAL A 538 0.87 3.41 34.12
C VAL A 538 2.06 2.62 33.58
N SER A 539 2.04 2.11 32.35
CA SER A 539 3.04 1.16 31.85
C SER A 539 4.04 1.73 30.83
N GLY A 540 3.99 3.02 30.52
CA GLY A 540 4.89 3.64 29.54
C GLY A 540 4.83 2.94 28.17
N ASP A 541 6.00 2.56 27.64
CA ASP A 541 6.19 1.91 26.33
C ASP A 541 6.12 0.36 26.39
N ALA A 542 5.61 -0.24 27.48
CA ALA A 542 5.57 -1.70 27.64
C ALA A 542 4.56 -2.39 26.68
N PRO A 543 4.96 -3.39 25.87
CA PRO A 543 4.08 -4.05 24.91
C PRO A 543 3.10 -5.03 25.59
N LEU A 544 1.83 -4.94 25.20
CA LEU A 544 0.73 -5.83 25.58
C LEU A 544 0.59 -7.00 24.59
N TRP A 545 0.82 -8.23 25.05
CA TRP A 545 0.59 -9.45 24.28
C TRP A 545 -0.70 -10.15 24.71
N LEU A 546 -1.61 -10.37 23.76
CA LEU A 546 -2.85 -11.11 24.01
C LEU A 546 -2.65 -12.58 23.67
N LEU A 547 -2.69 -13.44 24.68
CA LEU A 547 -2.48 -14.88 24.54
C LEU A 547 -3.84 -15.58 24.58
N THR A 548 -4.10 -16.43 23.59
CA THR A 548 -5.37 -17.17 23.42
C THR A 548 -5.09 -18.64 23.12
N THR A 549 -6.13 -19.46 22.96
CA THR A 549 -5.99 -20.87 22.56
C THR A 549 -7.16 -21.32 21.72
N GLY A 550 -6.90 -21.91 20.57
CA GLY A 550 -7.94 -22.40 19.67
C GLY A 550 -8.81 -21.27 19.09
N ALA A 551 -8.31 -20.04 19.11
CA ALA A 551 -9.00 -18.87 18.56
C ALA A 551 -8.89 -18.78 17.03
N VAL A 552 -7.85 -19.40 16.45
CA VAL A 552 -7.56 -19.34 15.01
C VAL A 552 -7.36 -20.73 14.41
N GLY A 553 -7.70 -20.89 13.13
CA GLY A 553 -7.49 -22.13 12.38
C GLY A 553 -6.27 -22.05 11.46
N THR A 554 -5.30 -22.92 11.69
CA THR A 554 -4.08 -23.08 10.91
C THR A 554 -4.22 -24.34 10.05
N ALA A 555 -4.10 -24.28 8.72
CA ALA A 555 -4.46 -25.38 7.81
C ALA A 555 -3.75 -26.73 8.05
N SER A 556 -2.66 -26.75 8.82
CA SER A 556 -2.02 -27.96 9.34
C SER A 556 -2.71 -28.38 10.64
N GLU A 557 -3.53 -29.43 10.56
CA GLU A 557 -4.10 -30.18 11.67
C GLU A 557 -4.98 -29.39 12.65
N THR A 558 -6.29 -29.64 12.61
CA THR A 558 -6.94 -29.98 13.89
C THR A 558 -6.80 -31.49 14.05
N PRO A 559 -6.04 -31.99 15.05
CA PRO A 559 -6.21 -33.34 15.53
C PRO A 559 -7.70 -33.60 15.80
N GLU A 560 -8.16 -34.84 15.62
CA GLU A 560 -9.51 -35.26 16.01
C GLU A 560 -9.77 -34.83 17.48
N GLY A 561 -10.51 -33.73 17.69
CA GLY A 561 -10.93 -33.28 19.03
C GLY A 561 -10.65 -31.82 19.42
N GLU A 562 -9.84 -31.05 18.69
CA GLU A 562 -9.65 -29.63 19.01
C GLU A 562 -10.73 -28.75 18.37
N LEU A 563 -11.77 -28.43 19.13
CA LEU A 563 -12.85 -27.54 18.69
C LEU A 563 -12.44 -26.08 18.85
N HIS A 564 -12.49 -25.32 17.75
CA HIS A 564 -12.44 -23.86 17.79
C HIS A 564 -13.51 -23.30 18.74
N ASP A 565 -13.10 -22.37 19.60
CA ASP A 565 -14.01 -21.58 20.43
C ASP A 565 -14.24 -20.21 19.77
N PRO A 566 -15.43 -19.98 19.19
CA PRO A 566 -15.76 -18.72 18.53
C PRO A 566 -15.62 -17.49 19.46
N SER A 567 -15.80 -17.68 20.77
CA SER A 567 -15.68 -16.60 21.76
C SER A 567 -14.25 -16.07 21.83
N ARG A 568 -13.26 -16.94 21.65
CA ARG A 568 -11.84 -16.57 21.61
C ARG A 568 -11.45 -15.92 20.28
N SER A 569 -12.07 -16.34 19.17
CA SER A 569 -11.93 -15.63 17.88
C SER A 569 -12.42 -14.19 17.98
N ALA A 570 -13.47 -13.92 18.77
CA ALA A 570 -13.94 -12.55 19.02
C ALA A 570 -12.85 -11.66 19.65
N LEU A 571 -12.05 -12.23 20.57
CA LEU A 571 -10.94 -11.52 21.20
C LEU A 571 -9.84 -11.14 20.19
N TRP A 572 -9.61 -11.95 19.16
CA TRP A 572 -8.70 -11.59 18.07
C TRP A 572 -9.21 -10.43 17.24
N GLY A 573 -10.51 -10.41 16.94
CA GLY A 573 -11.15 -9.28 16.28
C GLY A 573 -10.94 -7.98 17.05
N LEU A 574 -11.13 -8.03 18.38
CA LEU A 574 -10.90 -6.89 19.27
C LEU A 574 -9.41 -6.51 19.36
N GLY A 575 -8.52 -7.49 19.54
CA GLY A 575 -7.08 -7.28 19.64
C GLY A 575 -6.49 -6.59 18.40
N ARG A 576 -6.97 -6.94 17.19
CA ARG A 576 -6.60 -6.23 15.96
C ARG A 576 -6.99 -4.74 16.01
N VAL A 577 -8.15 -4.41 16.57
CA VAL A 577 -8.58 -3.01 16.72
C VAL A 577 -7.75 -2.27 17.78
N VAL A 578 -7.40 -2.93 18.89
CA VAL A 578 -6.44 -2.37 19.87
C VAL A 578 -5.13 -2.04 19.18
N GLY A 579 -4.63 -2.93 18.31
CA GLY A 579 -3.41 -2.68 17.53
C GLY A 579 -3.51 -1.49 16.60
N LEU A 580 -4.70 -1.20 16.04
CA LEU A 580 -4.92 -0.06 15.14
C LEU A 580 -5.10 1.27 15.90
N GLU A 581 -5.81 1.27 17.02
CA GLU A 581 -6.06 2.47 17.83
C GLU A 581 -4.91 2.81 18.79
N HIS A 582 -4.11 1.81 19.18
CA HIS A 582 -2.98 1.93 20.10
C HIS A 582 -1.76 1.14 19.60
N PRO A 583 -1.16 1.56 18.47
CA PRO A 583 -0.11 0.80 17.79
C PRO A 583 1.15 0.58 18.63
N ASP A 584 1.51 1.55 19.48
CA ASP A 584 2.67 1.47 20.37
C ASP A 584 2.40 0.63 21.64
N LEU A 585 1.14 0.32 21.95
CA LEU A 585 0.80 -0.47 23.14
C LEU A 585 0.73 -1.97 22.83
N LEU A 586 0.11 -2.37 21.72
CA LEU A 586 -0.04 -3.79 21.42
C LEU A 586 1.33 -4.37 21.02
N GLY A 587 1.82 -5.41 21.68
CA GLY A 587 2.90 -6.23 21.14
C GLY A 587 2.38 -7.07 19.97
N GLY A 588 1.47 -7.99 20.30
CA GLY A 588 0.80 -8.84 19.31
C GLY A 588 -0.23 -9.79 19.91
N LEU A 589 -0.77 -10.65 19.06
CA LEU A 589 -1.73 -11.71 19.35
C LEU A 589 -1.04 -13.06 19.14
N VAL A 590 -1.12 -13.95 20.13
CA VAL A 590 -0.55 -15.30 20.04
C VAL A 590 -1.60 -16.33 20.40
N ASP A 591 -1.86 -17.28 19.50
CA ASP A 591 -2.74 -18.43 19.78
C ASP A 591 -1.90 -19.66 20.10
N LEU A 592 -2.03 -20.16 21.32
CA LEU A 592 -1.32 -21.31 21.85
C LEU A 592 -2.04 -22.62 21.49
N PRO A 593 -1.33 -23.77 21.47
CA PRO A 593 -1.97 -25.07 21.27
C PRO A 593 -2.90 -25.44 22.44
N ALA A 594 -3.85 -26.33 22.20
CA ALA A 594 -4.69 -26.84 23.28
C ALA A 594 -3.88 -27.77 24.22
N GLY A 595 -4.32 -27.88 25.47
CA GLY A 595 -3.66 -28.72 26.47
C GLY A 595 -2.44 -28.06 27.17
N PRO A 596 -1.66 -28.87 27.92
CA PRO A 596 -0.49 -28.39 28.66
C PRO A 596 0.61 -27.88 27.74
N LEU A 597 1.28 -26.79 28.15
CA LEU A 597 2.40 -26.24 27.40
C LEU A 597 3.66 -27.04 27.72
N ASP A 598 4.28 -27.62 26.69
CA ASP A 598 5.58 -28.26 26.81
C ASP A 598 6.72 -27.22 26.69
N ARG A 599 7.96 -27.68 26.93
CA ARG A 599 9.13 -26.79 26.89
C ARG A 599 9.31 -26.16 25.50
N SER A 600 9.06 -26.92 24.43
CA SER A 600 9.22 -26.40 23.07
C SER A 600 8.24 -25.25 22.80
N THR A 601 6.99 -25.38 23.25
CA THR A 601 5.96 -24.35 23.09
C THR A 601 6.28 -23.13 23.94
N THR A 602 6.75 -23.32 25.17
CA THR A 602 7.16 -22.18 26.01
C THR A 602 8.36 -21.45 25.43
N ASP A 603 9.36 -22.16 24.89
CA ASP A 603 10.53 -21.53 24.26
C ASP A 603 10.14 -20.76 22.98
N ALA A 604 9.20 -21.31 22.19
CA ALA A 604 8.62 -20.62 21.03
C ALA A 604 7.80 -19.40 21.44
N LEU A 605 7.08 -19.44 22.57
CA LEU A 605 6.39 -18.28 23.12
C LEU A 605 7.35 -17.19 23.57
N ILE A 606 8.44 -17.54 24.26
CA ILE A 606 9.46 -16.56 24.65
C ILE A 606 10.04 -15.90 23.39
N THR A 607 10.37 -16.70 22.37
CA THR A 607 10.85 -16.17 21.08
C THR A 607 9.81 -15.25 20.44
N ALA A 608 8.52 -15.62 20.47
CA ALA A 608 7.45 -14.83 19.88
C ALA A 608 7.28 -13.45 20.53
N ILE A 609 7.43 -13.34 21.86
CA ILE A 609 7.22 -12.08 22.59
C ILE A 609 8.47 -11.19 22.65
N THR A 610 9.63 -11.68 22.21
CA THR A 610 10.90 -10.93 22.22
C THR A 610 11.56 -10.79 20.84
N ALA A 611 11.01 -11.41 19.79
CA ALA A 611 11.52 -11.29 18.44
C ALA A 611 11.43 -9.85 17.92
N ASP A 612 12.47 -9.40 17.23
CA ASP A 612 12.55 -8.11 16.56
C ASP A 612 12.21 -8.25 15.06
N ASP A 613 11.07 -8.89 14.75
CA ASP A 613 10.64 -9.18 13.37
C ASP A 613 9.29 -8.55 12.98
N ALA A 614 8.80 -7.61 13.80
CA ALA A 614 7.54 -6.87 13.63
C ALA A 614 6.25 -7.72 13.52
N GLU A 615 6.34 -9.04 13.63
CA GLU A 615 5.20 -9.93 13.53
C GLU A 615 4.29 -9.84 14.75
N ASP A 616 2.99 -9.65 14.50
CA ASP A 616 2.03 -9.36 15.56
C ASP A 616 0.82 -10.28 15.63
N GLN A 617 0.74 -11.28 14.74
CA GLN A 617 -0.37 -12.22 14.66
C GLN A 617 0.18 -13.62 14.45
N LEU A 618 0.32 -14.35 15.56
CA LEU A 618 1.07 -15.58 15.66
C LEU A 618 0.20 -16.75 16.13
N ALA A 619 0.48 -17.94 15.63
CA ALA A 619 -0.05 -19.18 16.14
C ALA A 619 1.11 -20.14 16.40
N LEU A 620 1.16 -20.69 17.62
CA LEU A 620 2.13 -21.72 17.98
C LEU A 620 1.44 -23.07 17.85
N ARG A 621 2.03 -23.96 17.06
CA ARG A 621 1.47 -25.30 16.80
C ARG A 621 2.56 -26.35 16.89
N PRO A 622 2.26 -27.58 17.33
CA PRO A 622 3.21 -28.67 17.19
C PRO A 622 3.45 -28.96 15.69
N ASP A 623 4.71 -29.14 15.31
CA ASP A 623 5.12 -29.70 14.02
C ASP A 623 5.11 -31.23 14.09
N ARG A 624 5.32 -31.89 12.95
CA ARG A 624 5.31 -33.35 12.81
C ARG A 624 6.31 -34.09 13.70
N ASP A 625 7.39 -33.43 14.11
CA ASP A 625 8.40 -33.98 15.01
C ASP A 625 8.11 -33.71 16.50
N GLY A 626 7.00 -33.01 16.79
CA GLY A 626 6.57 -32.61 18.13
C GLY A 626 7.20 -31.30 18.62
N SER A 627 8.07 -30.65 17.84
CA SER A 627 8.58 -29.32 18.16
C SER A 627 7.52 -28.25 17.91
N ALA A 628 7.56 -27.15 18.66
CA ALA A 628 6.64 -26.03 18.43
C ALA A 628 7.09 -25.21 17.22
N GLN A 629 6.24 -25.14 16.21
CA GLN A 629 6.35 -24.27 15.05
C GLN A 629 5.64 -22.93 15.31
N ARG A 630 6.33 -21.85 14.95
CA ARG A 630 5.77 -20.51 14.85
C ARG A 630 5.15 -20.31 13.47
N LEU A 631 3.86 -20.03 13.44
CA LEU A 631 3.11 -19.65 12.25
C LEU A 631 2.73 -18.18 12.33
N VAL A 632 2.92 -17.45 11.23
CA VAL A 632 2.54 -16.05 11.11
C VAL A 632 1.34 -15.92 10.18
N ARG A 633 0.45 -14.99 10.50
CA ARG A 633 -0.76 -14.75 9.70
C ARG A 633 -0.46 -13.86 8.50
N ARG A 634 -1.02 -14.21 7.35
CA ARG A 634 -0.97 -13.42 6.11
C ARG A 634 -2.32 -13.34 5.44
N VAL A 635 -2.57 -12.20 4.80
CA VAL A 635 -3.60 -12.06 3.76
C VAL A 635 -2.94 -12.30 2.41
N VAL A 636 -3.56 -13.13 1.59
CA VAL A 636 -3.09 -13.42 0.21
C VAL A 636 -4.25 -13.32 -0.78
N ARG A 637 -3.93 -13.20 -2.06
CA ARG A 637 -4.89 -13.34 -3.16
C ARG A 637 -5.47 -14.75 -3.18
N ALA A 638 -6.79 -14.87 -3.07
CA ALA A 638 -7.45 -16.16 -3.17
C ALA A 638 -7.58 -16.58 -4.63
N ARG A 639 -7.18 -17.80 -4.95
CA ARG A 639 -7.32 -18.39 -6.29
C ARG A 639 -8.39 -19.47 -6.27
N PRO A 640 -9.65 -19.19 -6.67
CA PRO A 640 -10.72 -20.19 -6.71
C PRO A 640 -10.33 -21.40 -7.57
N GLU A 641 -10.60 -22.62 -7.09
CA GLU A 641 -10.30 -23.86 -7.84
C GLU A 641 -11.37 -24.14 -8.91
N VAL A 642 -12.55 -23.52 -8.75
CA VAL A 642 -13.69 -23.67 -9.64
C VAL A 642 -13.83 -22.40 -10.49
N GLU A 643 -13.63 -22.52 -11.80
CA GLU A 643 -14.11 -21.49 -12.73
C GLU A 643 -15.63 -21.40 -12.63
N VAL A 644 -16.19 -20.19 -12.61
CA VAL A 644 -17.64 -20.01 -12.56
C VAL A 644 -18.27 -20.41 -13.90
N ALA A 645 -18.41 -21.71 -14.15
CA ALA A 645 -19.11 -22.25 -15.30
C ALA A 645 -20.62 -21.92 -15.21
N ASP A 646 -21.27 -21.78 -16.38
CA ASP A 646 -22.68 -21.42 -16.57
C ASP A 646 -23.69 -22.42 -15.98
N SER A 647 -23.25 -23.54 -15.40
CA SER A 647 -24.13 -24.43 -14.64
C SER A 647 -24.55 -23.75 -13.33
N GLY A 648 -25.75 -23.17 -13.32
CA GLY A 648 -26.32 -22.42 -12.19
C GLY A 648 -26.39 -23.20 -10.89
N PHE A 649 -25.80 -22.62 -9.84
CA PHE A 649 -26.11 -22.90 -8.44
C PHE A 649 -27.62 -22.75 -8.24
N ALA A 650 -28.27 -23.76 -7.68
CA ALA A 650 -29.70 -23.72 -7.38
C ALA A 650 -29.94 -24.42 -6.04
N LEU A 651 -30.55 -23.69 -5.11
CA LEU A 651 -31.08 -24.24 -3.87
C LEU A 651 -32.56 -24.56 -4.07
N ALA A 652 -33.06 -25.54 -3.33
CA ALA A 652 -34.48 -25.92 -3.31
C ALA A 652 -35.01 -26.00 -1.87
N GLY A 653 -36.33 -25.89 -1.72
CA GLY A 653 -37.00 -25.95 -0.42
C GLY A 653 -36.96 -24.62 0.34
N THR A 654 -36.94 -24.70 1.67
CA THR A 654 -37.04 -23.53 2.56
C THR A 654 -35.67 -22.90 2.83
N VAL A 655 -35.50 -21.63 2.47
CA VAL A 655 -34.29 -20.83 2.70
C VAL A 655 -34.59 -19.67 3.63
N LEU A 656 -33.86 -19.59 4.74
CA LEU A 656 -33.98 -18.54 5.74
C LEU A 656 -32.95 -17.44 5.48
N VAL A 657 -33.41 -16.21 5.27
CA VAL A 657 -32.53 -15.02 5.13
C VAL A 657 -32.81 -14.07 6.29
N THR A 658 -31.86 -13.96 7.21
CA THR A 658 -32.00 -13.06 8.37
C THR A 658 -31.47 -11.67 8.04
N GLY A 659 -32.15 -10.62 8.51
CA GLY A 659 -31.95 -9.29 7.93
C GLY A 659 -32.47 -9.23 6.49
N GLY A 660 -33.42 -10.11 6.14
CA GLY A 660 -33.86 -10.36 4.76
C GLY A 660 -34.59 -9.19 4.09
N THR A 661 -35.02 -8.19 4.87
CA THR A 661 -35.58 -6.92 4.36
C THR A 661 -34.57 -5.76 4.37
N GLY A 662 -33.36 -5.97 4.91
CA GLY A 662 -32.25 -5.03 4.78
C GLY A 662 -31.60 -5.14 3.39
N GLY A 663 -30.74 -4.20 3.01
CA GLY A 663 -30.28 -4.16 1.62
C GLY A 663 -29.45 -5.37 1.17
N LEU A 664 -28.55 -5.91 2.01
CA LEU A 664 -27.83 -7.16 1.70
C LEU A 664 -28.77 -8.37 1.63
N GLY A 665 -29.67 -8.51 2.61
CA GLY A 665 -30.61 -9.63 2.67
C GLY A 665 -31.60 -9.62 1.51
N ALA A 666 -32.12 -8.45 1.13
CA ALA A 666 -33.04 -8.30 0.01
C ALA A 666 -32.36 -8.64 -1.34
N ARG A 667 -31.11 -8.22 -1.54
CA ARG A 667 -30.33 -8.59 -2.74
C ARG A 667 -30.04 -10.10 -2.78
N THR A 668 -29.71 -10.68 -1.64
CA THR A 668 -29.55 -12.15 -1.52
C THR A 668 -30.83 -12.88 -1.89
N ALA A 669 -31.98 -12.41 -1.41
CA ALA A 669 -33.28 -13.01 -1.71
C ALA A 669 -33.61 -12.94 -3.22
N ARG A 670 -33.33 -11.81 -3.88
CA ARG A 670 -33.49 -11.67 -5.34
C ARG A 670 -32.63 -12.66 -6.11
N TRP A 671 -31.34 -12.69 -5.80
CA TRP A 671 -30.40 -13.62 -6.42
C TRP A 671 -30.83 -15.09 -6.24
N LEU A 672 -31.28 -15.47 -5.05
CA LEU A 672 -31.79 -16.82 -4.78
C LEU A 672 -33.04 -17.14 -5.61
N ALA A 673 -33.99 -16.20 -5.73
CA ALA A 673 -35.19 -16.38 -6.55
C ALA A 673 -34.85 -16.49 -8.05
N GLU A 674 -33.90 -15.71 -8.54
CA GLU A 674 -33.43 -15.78 -9.94
C GLU A 674 -32.69 -17.09 -10.26
N CYS A 675 -31.98 -17.65 -9.29
CA CYS A 675 -31.26 -18.92 -9.42
C CYS A 675 -32.17 -20.15 -9.27
N ALA A 676 -33.38 -19.99 -8.72
CA ALA A 676 -34.27 -21.10 -8.44
C ALA A 676 -34.69 -21.85 -9.71
N ARG A 677 -34.53 -23.17 -9.70
CA ARG A 677 -35.01 -24.07 -10.77
C ARG A 677 -36.23 -24.89 -10.35
N GLU A 678 -36.51 -24.90 -9.06
CA GLU A 678 -37.61 -25.61 -8.42
C GLU A 678 -38.34 -24.64 -7.47
N GLN A 679 -39.43 -25.08 -6.84
CA GLN A 679 -40.19 -24.25 -5.91
C GLN A 679 -39.33 -23.86 -4.71
N LEU A 680 -38.98 -22.58 -4.63
CA LEU A 680 -38.23 -21.99 -3.51
C LEU A 680 -39.20 -21.36 -2.51
N HIS A 681 -38.97 -21.57 -1.21
CA HIS A 681 -39.63 -20.82 -0.14
C HIS A 681 -38.63 -19.93 0.59
N LEU A 682 -38.73 -18.61 0.36
CA LEU A 682 -37.90 -17.60 1.01
C LEU A 682 -38.57 -17.11 2.31
N VAL A 683 -37.95 -17.41 3.44
CA VAL A 683 -38.33 -16.87 4.75
C VAL A 683 -37.42 -15.69 5.07
N LEU A 684 -37.93 -14.47 4.92
CA LEU A 684 -37.18 -13.24 5.17
C LEU A 684 -37.51 -12.72 6.56
N THR A 685 -36.52 -12.71 7.46
CA THR A 685 -36.73 -12.25 8.85
C THR A 685 -36.12 -10.89 9.09
N SER A 686 -36.83 -10.06 9.85
CA SER A 686 -36.32 -8.84 10.47
C SER A 686 -37.19 -8.48 11.67
N ARG A 687 -36.72 -7.57 12.54
CA ARG A 687 -37.53 -7.07 13.67
C ARG A 687 -38.84 -6.41 13.24
N SER A 688 -38.87 -5.81 12.04
CA SER A 688 -40.06 -5.14 11.50
C SER A 688 -40.92 -6.05 10.62
N GLY A 689 -40.42 -7.22 10.21
CA GLY A 689 -41.13 -8.17 9.36
C GLY A 689 -41.78 -7.50 8.13
N ALA A 690 -43.07 -7.78 7.92
CA ALA A 690 -43.86 -7.20 6.82
C ALA A 690 -44.08 -5.68 6.93
N ALA A 691 -43.83 -5.07 8.09
CA ALA A 691 -43.90 -3.62 8.29
C ALA A 691 -42.58 -2.90 7.94
N ALA A 692 -41.54 -3.63 7.54
CA ALA A 692 -40.29 -3.01 7.08
C ALA A 692 -40.54 -2.18 5.79
N PRO A 693 -39.91 -0.99 5.65
CA PRO A 693 -40.01 -0.20 4.44
C PRO A 693 -39.63 -1.00 3.19
N GLY A 694 -40.46 -0.96 2.15
CA GLY A 694 -40.22 -1.68 0.89
C GLY A 694 -40.49 -3.20 0.92
N ALA A 695 -40.82 -3.80 2.07
CA ALA A 695 -40.98 -5.25 2.17
C ALA A 695 -42.14 -5.81 1.33
N ALA A 696 -43.24 -5.07 1.21
CA ALA A 696 -44.37 -5.48 0.37
C ALA A 696 -43.98 -5.54 -1.12
N ALA A 697 -43.24 -4.55 -1.61
CA ALA A 697 -42.75 -4.51 -2.98
C ALA A 697 -41.73 -5.62 -3.24
N LEU A 698 -40.81 -5.86 -2.29
CA LEU A 698 -39.84 -6.97 -2.37
C LEU A 698 -40.56 -8.33 -2.44
N ARG A 699 -41.62 -8.54 -1.66
CA ARG A 699 -42.41 -9.78 -1.73
C ARG A 699 -43.05 -9.95 -3.11
N GLU A 700 -43.73 -8.92 -3.62
CA GLU A 700 -44.36 -8.98 -4.94
C GLU A 700 -43.34 -9.28 -6.05
N GLU A 701 -42.16 -8.66 -5.98
CA GLU A 701 -41.05 -8.91 -6.89
C GLU A 701 -40.59 -10.38 -6.84
N LEU A 702 -40.29 -10.91 -5.65
CA LEU A 702 -39.82 -12.29 -5.48
C LEU A 702 -40.90 -13.33 -5.84
N GLU A 703 -42.17 -13.05 -5.58
CA GLU A 703 -43.30 -13.89 -5.99
C GLU A 703 -43.46 -13.89 -7.52
N SER A 704 -43.19 -12.77 -8.19
CA SER A 704 -43.19 -12.70 -9.66
C SER A 704 -42.06 -13.53 -10.30
N LEU A 705 -40.96 -13.75 -9.57
CA LEU A 705 -39.86 -14.64 -9.95
C LEU A 705 -40.16 -16.12 -9.62
N GLY A 706 -41.32 -16.42 -9.03
CA GLY A 706 -41.79 -17.79 -8.76
C GLY A 706 -41.48 -18.34 -7.37
N ALA A 707 -40.87 -17.54 -6.49
CA ALA A 707 -40.62 -17.94 -5.11
C ALA A 707 -41.87 -17.77 -4.23
N ARG A 708 -42.11 -18.68 -3.29
CA ARG A 708 -43.02 -18.44 -2.16
C ARG A 708 -42.29 -17.58 -1.14
N VAL A 709 -42.93 -16.55 -0.59
CA VAL A 709 -42.25 -15.64 0.35
C VAL A 709 -43.01 -15.53 1.67
N THR A 710 -42.29 -15.66 2.79
CA THR A 710 -42.76 -15.35 4.14
C THR A 710 -41.96 -14.18 4.69
N LEU A 711 -42.62 -13.04 4.94
CA LEU A 711 -42.04 -11.92 5.68
C LEU A 711 -42.34 -12.09 7.17
N ALA A 712 -41.35 -12.50 7.96
CA ALA A 712 -41.53 -12.78 9.38
C ALA A 712 -40.94 -11.67 10.26
N SER A 713 -41.72 -11.22 11.24
CA SER A 713 -41.24 -10.38 12.34
C SER A 713 -40.59 -11.28 13.38
N CYS A 714 -39.26 -11.25 13.45
CA CYS A 714 -38.48 -12.09 14.37
C CYS A 714 -37.14 -11.43 14.65
N ASP A 715 -36.81 -11.26 15.93
CA ASP A 715 -35.44 -10.98 16.34
C ASP A 715 -34.68 -12.30 16.46
N VAL A 716 -33.59 -12.43 15.70
CA VAL A 716 -32.78 -13.66 15.68
C VAL A 716 -31.92 -13.81 16.94
N ALA A 717 -31.66 -12.71 17.66
CA ALA A 717 -31.01 -12.76 18.96
C ALA A 717 -31.94 -13.33 20.04
N GLU A 718 -33.26 -13.25 19.85
CA GLU A 718 -34.27 -13.78 20.77
C GLU A 718 -34.57 -15.25 20.47
N ARG A 719 -33.92 -16.16 21.20
CA ARG A 719 -33.98 -17.61 20.97
C ARG A 719 -35.40 -18.14 20.86
N THR A 720 -36.29 -17.74 21.77
CA THR A 720 -37.69 -18.20 21.79
C THR A 720 -38.50 -17.68 20.61
N GLU A 721 -38.19 -16.50 20.08
CA GLU A 721 -38.84 -16.01 18.85
C GLU A 721 -38.41 -16.81 17.64
N LEU A 722 -37.11 -17.06 17.51
CA LEU A 722 -36.55 -17.84 16.41
C LEU A 722 -37.06 -19.29 16.45
N GLU A 723 -37.10 -19.93 17.63
CA GLU A 723 -37.65 -21.27 17.80
C GLU A 723 -39.14 -21.35 17.40
N ARG A 724 -39.94 -20.33 17.76
CA ARG A 724 -41.35 -20.23 17.36
C ARG A 724 -41.50 -20.06 15.86
N LEU A 725 -40.62 -19.28 15.22
CA LEU A 725 -40.60 -19.13 13.78
C LEU A 725 -40.28 -20.46 13.10
N LEU A 726 -39.19 -21.12 13.50
CA LEU A 726 -38.72 -22.37 12.90
C LEU A 726 -39.73 -23.50 13.05
N SER A 727 -40.34 -23.65 14.22
CA SER A 727 -41.39 -24.65 14.47
C SER A 727 -42.71 -24.39 13.74
N GLY A 728 -42.93 -23.15 13.28
CA GLY A 728 -44.10 -22.76 12.49
C GLY A 728 -43.96 -22.97 10.98
N LEU A 729 -42.81 -23.46 10.50
CA LEU A 729 -42.57 -23.73 9.08
C LEU A 729 -43.08 -25.13 8.72
N ASP A 730 -43.71 -25.24 7.54
CA ASP A 730 -44.25 -26.53 7.04
C ASP A 730 -43.14 -27.53 6.66
N GLU A 731 -41.97 -27.03 6.30
CA GLU A 731 -40.79 -27.81 5.87
C GLU A 731 -39.54 -27.30 6.61
N PRO A 732 -38.56 -28.19 6.90
CA PRO A 732 -37.31 -27.79 7.55
C PRO A 732 -36.50 -26.83 6.67
N VAL A 733 -35.75 -25.94 7.32
CA VAL A 733 -34.83 -25.03 6.65
C VAL A 733 -33.67 -25.81 6.03
N ARG A 734 -33.45 -25.63 4.72
CA ARG A 734 -32.38 -26.27 3.94
C ARG A 734 -31.17 -25.37 3.77
N ALA A 735 -31.34 -24.05 3.80
CA ALA A 735 -30.23 -23.11 3.77
C ALA A 735 -30.49 -21.88 4.62
N VAL A 736 -29.42 -21.30 5.17
CA VAL A 736 -29.45 -20.06 5.94
C VAL A 736 -28.48 -19.05 5.36
N PHE A 737 -28.93 -17.80 5.24
CA PHE A 737 -28.10 -16.64 4.94
C PHE A 737 -28.26 -15.63 6.08
N HIS A 738 -27.25 -15.55 6.94
CA HIS A 738 -27.23 -14.68 8.11
C HIS A 738 -26.65 -13.31 7.76
N ALA A 739 -27.49 -12.42 7.24
CA ALA A 739 -27.15 -11.03 6.91
C ALA A 739 -27.62 -10.01 7.97
N ALA A 740 -28.03 -10.47 9.16
CA ALA A 740 -28.46 -9.58 10.23
C ALA A 740 -27.25 -8.90 10.88
N GLY A 741 -27.31 -7.58 10.97
CA GLY A 741 -26.25 -6.79 11.59
C GLY A 741 -26.47 -5.30 11.32
N ALA A 742 -25.94 -4.49 12.22
CA ALA A 742 -25.78 -3.05 12.05
C ALA A 742 -24.44 -2.67 12.68
N THR A 743 -23.91 -1.51 12.32
CA THR A 743 -22.73 -0.98 12.98
C THR A 743 -22.77 0.53 13.02
N GLU A 744 -22.24 1.08 14.10
CA GLU A 744 -22.04 2.51 14.30
C GLU A 744 -20.60 2.70 14.80
N PRO A 745 -19.63 3.06 13.95
CA PRO A 745 -18.23 3.17 14.34
C PRO A 745 -18.03 4.13 15.53
N ARG A 746 -17.26 3.69 16.52
CA ARG A 746 -16.94 4.44 17.74
C ARG A 746 -15.54 4.04 18.25
N PRO A 747 -14.70 4.98 18.72
CA PRO A 747 -13.41 4.62 19.33
C PRO A 747 -13.54 3.65 20.50
N LEU A 748 -12.55 2.79 20.71
CA LEU A 748 -12.54 1.78 21.78
C LEU A 748 -12.83 2.40 23.16
N ALA A 749 -12.25 3.57 23.44
CA ALA A 749 -12.45 4.32 24.68
C ALA A 749 -13.92 4.65 25.00
N SER A 750 -14.78 4.72 23.98
CA SER A 750 -16.21 5.04 24.11
C SER A 750 -17.15 3.82 24.13
N HIS A 751 -16.60 2.61 24.10
CA HIS A 751 -17.39 1.39 24.14
C HIS A 751 -17.94 1.12 25.54
N ASP A 752 -19.19 1.47 25.81
CA ASP A 752 -19.91 1.03 27.01
C ASP A 752 -20.61 -0.33 26.80
N ALA A 753 -21.08 -0.93 27.90
CA ALA A 753 -21.70 -2.26 27.85
C ALA A 753 -22.97 -2.30 26.98
N VAL A 754 -23.78 -1.22 26.97
CA VAL A 754 -25.04 -1.15 26.22
C VAL A 754 -24.76 -1.10 24.73
N TYR A 755 -23.81 -0.27 24.32
CA TYR A 755 -23.35 -0.17 22.94
C TYR A 755 -22.78 -1.51 22.46
N VAL A 756 -21.88 -2.12 23.24
CA VAL A 756 -21.25 -3.40 22.85
C VAL A 756 -22.29 -4.51 22.72
N GLU A 757 -23.19 -4.66 23.69
CA GLU A 757 -24.23 -5.68 23.65
C GLU A 757 -25.13 -5.54 22.42
N ARG A 758 -25.47 -4.30 22.04
CA ARG A 758 -26.22 -3.98 20.82
C ARG A 758 -25.48 -4.42 19.55
N GLU A 759 -24.19 -4.15 19.44
CA GLU A 759 -23.36 -4.53 18.29
C GLU A 759 -23.19 -6.06 18.18
N LEU A 760 -23.04 -6.75 19.31
CA LEU A 760 -22.90 -8.20 19.35
C LEU A 760 -24.23 -8.93 19.12
N SER A 761 -25.36 -8.38 19.57
CA SER A 761 -26.66 -9.05 19.63
C SER A 761 -27.07 -9.74 18.32
N ALA A 762 -27.27 -8.99 17.23
CA ALA A 762 -27.80 -9.56 16.00
C ALA A 762 -26.84 -10.56 15.33
N LYS A 763 -25.53 -10.31 15.38
CA LYS A 763 -24.50 -11.14 14.73
C LYS A 763 -24.13 -12.36 15.59
N VAL A 764 -23.69 -12.13 16.82
CA VAL A 764 -23.21 -13.19 17.72
C VAL A 764 -24.37 -14.03 18.23
N ALA A 765 -25.33 -13.42 18.93
CA ALA A 765 -26.45 -14.17 19.50
C ALA A 765 -27.32 -14.78 18.40
N GLY A 766 -27.55 -14.03 17.31
CA GLY A 766 -28.26 -14.52 16.14
C GLY A 766 -27.62 -15.77 15.52
N ALA A 767 -26.31 -15.73 15.22
CA ALA A 767 -25.62 -16.88 14.66
C ALA A 767 -25.51 -18.06 15.63
N ALA A 768 -25.32 -17.79 16.94
CA ALA A 768 -25.32 -18.82 17.97
C ALA A 768 -26.69 -19.53 18.09
N ASN A 769 -27.79 -18.78 18.07
CA ASN A 769 -29.14 -19.34 18.08
C ASN A 769 -29.43 -20.15 16.81
N LEU A 770 -29.05 -19.64 15.63
CA LEU A 770 -29.19 -20.37 14.37
C LEU A 770 -28.39 -21.68 14.39
N HIS A 771 -27.15 -21.66 14.91
CA HIS A 771 -26.34 -22.85 15.08
C HIS A 771 -26.97 -23.87 16.03
N ALA A 772 -27.57 -23.40 17.12
CA ALA A 772 -28.14 -24.26 18.16
C ALA A 772 -29.51 -24.85 17.81
N LEU A 773 -30.34 -24.12 17.06
CA LEU A 773 -31.74 -24.49 16.80
C LEU A 773 -31.94 -25.25 15.49
N LEU A 774 -31.01 -25.15 14.54
CA LEU A 774 -31.14 -25.81 13.24
C LEU A 774 -30.50 -27.18 13.24
N ASP A 775 -31.27 -28.17 12.77
CA ASP A 775 -30.78 -29.52 12.52
C ASP A 775 -29.72 -29.49 11.40
N PRO A 776 -28.50 -30.01 11.64
CA PRO A 776 -27.46 -30.06 10.63
C PRO A 776 -27.74 -31.05 9.48
N GLU A 777 -28.53 -32.11 9.68
CA GLU A 777 -28.76 -33.13 8.65
C GLU A 777 -29.40 -32.59 7.36
N PRO A 778 -30.49 -31.79 7.41
CA PRO A 778 -31.13 -31.26 6.21
C PRO A 778 -30.41 -30.02 5.61
N LEU A 779 -29.45 -29.41 6.32
CA LEU A 779 -28.81 -28.17 5.88
C LEU A 779 -27.81 -28.42 4.75
N GLU A 780 -28.02 -27.74 3.62
CA GLU A 780 -27.09 -27.71 2.48
C GLU A 780 -26.13 -26.51 2.56
N ALA A 781 -26.58 -25.39 3.14
CA ALA A 781 -25.77 -24.18 3.26
C ALA A 781 -26.05 -23.43 4.57
N PHE A 782 -24.99 -22.94 5.21
CA PHE A 782 -25.05 -22.08 6.39
C PHE A 782 -24.09 -20.90 6.16
N VAL A 783 -24.61 -19.81 5.64
CA VAL A 783 -23.81 -18.68 5.16
C VAL A 783 -23.85 -17.54 6.16
N LEU A 784 -22.68 -17.08 6.61
CA LEU A 784 -22.52 -15.95 7.51
C LEU A 784 -21.97 -14.74 6.75
N TYR A 785 -22.61 -13.59 6.90
CA TYR A 785 -22.11 -12.33 6.36
C TYR A 785 -21.13 -11.72 7.35
N GLY A 786 -19.84 -11.97 7.11
CA GLY A 786 -18.72 -11.38 7.82
C GLY A 786 -18.40 -9.96 7.31
N SER A 787 -17.28 -9.42 7.78
CA SER A 787 -16.76 -8.11 7.37
C SER A 787 -15.23 -8.12 7.44
N LEU A 788 -14.60 -7.29 6.61
CA LEU A 788 -13.15 -7.01 6.68
C LEU A 788 -12.71 -6.52 8.07
N ALA A 789 -13.58 -5.85 8.83
CA ALA A 789 -13.30 -5.44 10.22
C ALA A 789 -12.97 -6.64 11.13
N GLY A 790 -13.65 -7.78 10.94
CA GLY A 790 -13.31 -9.02 11.65
C GLY A 790 -12.12 -9.77 11.05
N PHE A 791 -11.77 -9.49 9.80
CA PHE A 791 -10.74 -10.22 9.04
C PHE A 791 -9.34 -9.64 9.24
N TRP A 792 -9.14 -8.34 9.02
CA TRP A 792 -7.86 -7.66 9.24
C TRP A 792 -7.94 -6.50 10.24
N GLY A 793 -9.13 -6.14 10.73
CA GLY A 793 -9.30 -5.06 11.70
C GLY A 793 -9.73 -3.74 11.06
N SER A 794 -10.40 -2.90 11.84
CA SER A 794 -10.77 -1.55 11.41
C SER A 794 -10.87 -0.66 12.65
N GLY A 795 -10.17 0.48 12.63
CA GLY A 795 -10.22 1.43 13.74
C GLY A 795 -11.65 1.85 14.03
N GLU A 796 -11.97 2.06 15.31
CA GLU A 796 -13.30 2.43 15.80
C GLU A 796 -14.38 1.34 15.63
N GLN A 797 -13.98 0.11 15.30
CA GLN A 797 -14.92 -1.00 15.10
C GLN A 797 -14.64 -2.17 16.06
N GLY A 798 -14.20 -1.90 17.29
CA GLY A 798 -13.82 -2.94 18.27
C GLY A 798 -14.88 -4.03 18.49
N ALA A 799 -16.08 -3.65 18.91
CA ALA A 799 -17.19 -4.60 19.11
C ALA A 799 -17.64 -5.28 17.80
N TYR A 800 -17.65 -4.54 16.69
CA TYR A 800 -18.06 -5.06 15.39
C TYR A 800 -17.04 -6.06 14.82
N ALA A 801 -15.74 -5.78 14.98
CA ALA A 801 -14.65 -6.68 14.63
C ALA A 801 -14.71 -7.96 15.46
N ALA A 802 -14.96 -7.84 16.77
CA ALA A 802 -15.19 -8.98 17.64
C ALA A 802 -16.38 -9.85 17.18
N ALA A 803 -17.52 -9.23 16.85
CA ALA A 803 -18.67 -9.95 16.33
C ALA A 803 -18.37 -10.71 15.03
N ASN A 804 -17.67 -10.08 14.08
CA ASN A 804 -17.36 -10.73 12.80
C ASN A 804 -16.27 -11.80 12.92
N ALA A 805 -15.31 -11.64 13.83
CA ALA A 805 -14.32 -12.68 14.13
C ALA A 805 -14.96 -13.88 14.87
N PHE A 806 -15.98 -13.65 15.70
CA PHE A 806 -16.81 -14.74 16.25
C PHE A 806 -17.49 -15.55 15.14
N LEU A 807 -18.08 -14.90 14.12
CA LEU A 807 -18.72 -15.61 13.01
C LEU A 807 -17.73 -16.51 12.25
N ASP A 808 -16.49 -16.04 12.09
CA ASP A 808 -15.41 -16.80 11.46
C ASP A 808 -15.03 -18.02 12.30
N GLY A 809 -14.84 -17.83 13.62
CA GLY A 809 -14.64 -18.94 14.56
C GLY A 809 -15.78 -19.95 14.57
N LEU A 810 -17.04 -19.50 14.51
CA LEU A 810 -18.23 -20.36 14.42
C LEU A 810 -18.23 -21.17 13.11
N THR A 811 -17.81 -20.56 12.01
CA THR A 811 -17.69 -21.22 10.71
C THR A 811 -16.68 -22.35 10.76
N ARG A 812 -15.48 -22.08 11.30
CA ARG A 812 -14.44 -23.10 11.47
C ARG A 812 -14.91 -24.23 12.41
N ARG A 813 -15.58 -23.90 13.52
CA ARG A 813 -16.16 -24.88 14.44
C ARG A 813 -17.17 -25.80 13.76
N ARG A 814 -18.06 -25.24 12.94
CA ARG A 814 -19.04 -26.01 12.16
C ARG A 814 -18.36 -26.95 11.16
N ARG A 815 -17.36 -26.44 10.43
CA ARG A 815 -16.59 -27.23 9.45
C ARG A 815 -15.79 -28.36 10.11
N ALA A 816 -15.19 -28.12 11.27
CA ALA A 816 -14.49 -29.15 12.05
C ALA A 816 -15.44 -30.29 12.49
N ARG A 817 -16.75 -30.02 12.62
CA ARG A 817 -17.77 -31.04 12.90
C ARG A 817 -18.37 -31.69 11.65
N GLY A 818 -17.83 -31.38 10.46
CA GLY A 818 -18.30 -31.92 9.18
C GLY A 818 -19.65 -31.36 8.72
N VAL A 819 -20.16 -30.28 9.33
CA VAL A 819 -21.42 -29.65 8.93
C VAL A 819 -21.18 -28.39 8.09
N PRO A 820 -22.09 -28.03 7.16
CA PRO A 820 -21.88 -26.88 6.28
C PRO A 820 -21.76 -25.57 7.05
N ALA A 821 -20.81 -24.74 6.62
CA ALA A 821 -20.69 -23.33 6.99
C ALA A 821 -19.77 -22.58 6.04
N THR A 822 -20.16 -21.38 5.61
CA THR A 822 -19.32 -20.49 4.81
C THR A 822 -19.44 -19.09 5.35
N ILE A 823 -18.33 -18.42 5.58
CA ILE A 823 -18.31 -16.99 5.89
C ILE A 823 -17.72 -16.23 4.72
N VAL A 824 -18.37 -15.11 4.36
CA VAL A 824 -17.81 -14.16 3.41
C VAL A 824 -17.49 -12.86 4.15
N HIS A 825 -16.22 -12.46 4.16
CA HIS A 825 -15.77 -11.20 4.74
C HIS A 825 -15.89 -10.10 3.70
N TRP A 826 -16.96 -9.31 3.79
CA TRP A 826 -17.28 -8.28 2.82
C TRP A 826 -16.53 -6.96 3.05
N GLY A 827 -16.08 -6.34 1.96
CA GLY A 827 -15.83 -4.90 1.88
C GLY A 827 -17.10 -4.06 1.87
N SER A 828 -16.97 -2.76 1.56
CA SER A 828 -18.15 -1.88 1.45
C SER A 828 -19.00 -2.28 0.25
N TRP A 829 -20.33 -2.18 0.36
CA TRP A 829 -21.26 -2.47 -0.74
C TRP A 829 -21.90 -1.16 -1.21
N GLY A 830 -21.92 -0.94 -2.53
CA GLY A 830 -22.63 0.17 -3.14
C GLY A 830 -24.15 0.00 -3.00
N GLU A 831 -24.89 1.10 -2.95
CA GLU A 831 -26.37 1.14 -2.99
C GLU A 831 -27.09 0.17 -2.02
N GLY A 832 -27.52 0.67 -0.86
CA GLY A 832 -28.28 -0.14 0.11
C GLY A 832 -27.42 -1.02 1.03
N GLY A 833 -26.12 -0.74 1.15
CA GLY A 833 -25.26 -1.33 2.18
C GLY A 833 -25.62 -0.92 3.61
N MET A 834 -24.98 -1.54 4.61
CA MET A 834 -25.13 -1.22 6.05
C MET A 834 -24.47 0.11 6.46
N VAL A 835 -23.81 0.79 5.53
CA VAL A 835 -22.88 1.89 5.77
C VAL A 835 -23.56 3.22 5.45
N SER A 836 -23.45 4.20 6.34
CA SER A 836 -23.96 5.57 6.08
C SER A 836 -23.15 6.24 4.95
N ALA A 837 -23.68 7.29 4.34
CA ALA A 837 -22.94 8.04 3.31
C ALA A 837 -21.61 8.61 3.85
N GLU A 838 -21.57 9.01 5.12
CA GLU A 838 -20.37 9.50 5.80
C GLU A 838 -19.32 8.40 6.00
N THR A 839 -19.74 7.22 6.47
CA THR A 839 -18.85 6.08 6.66
C THR A 839 -18.37 5.51 5.32
N ASP A 840 -19.17 5.56 4.25
CA ASP A 840 -18.74 5.14 2.90
C ASP A 840 -17.65 6.08 2.36
N ALA A 841 -17.81 7.40 2.54
CA ALA A 841 -16.78 8.37 2.18
C ALA A 841 -15.48 8.15 2.96
N GLN A 842 -15.57 7.78 4.25
CA GLN A 842 -14.41 7.44 5.08
C GLN A 842 -13.72 6.16 4.62
N LEU A 843 -14.46 5.10 4.30
CA LEU A 843 -13.91 3.84 3.79
C LEU A 843 -13.24 4.03 2.43
N ARG A 844 -13.84 4.81 1.53
CA ARG A 844 -13.22 5.19 0.25
C ARG A 844 -11.87 5.89 0.44
N ARG A 845 -11.78 6.86 1.35
CA ARG A 845 -10.52 7.55 1.67
C ARG A 845 -9.45 6.60 2.21
N ARG A 846 -9.87 5.56 2.93
CA ARG A 846 -8.99 4.50 3.45
C ARG A 846 -8.69 3.41 2.42
N GLY A 847 -8.99 3.62 1.14
CA GLY A 847 -8.72 2.66 0.06
C GLY A 847 -9.66 1.45 0.00
N ILE A 848 -10.84 1.52 0.62
CA ILE A 848 -11.90 0.49 0.54
C ILE A 848 -13.13 1.07 -0.17
N PRO A 849 -13.11 1.16 -1.51
CA PRO A 849 -14.28 1.61 -2.26
C PRO A 849 -15.45 0.61 -2.13
N PRO A 850 -16.70 1.08 -2.29
CA PRO A 850 -17.85 0.20 -2.32
C PRO A 850 -17.92 -0.60 -3.61
N MET A 851 -18.11 -1.90 -3.44
CA MET A 851 -18.28 -2.87 -4.49
C MET A 851 -19.64 -2.73 -5.16
N ALA A 852 -19.66 -2.91 -6.48
CA ALA A 852 -20.91 -3.09 -7.22
C ALA A 852 -21.65 -4.34 -6.69
N PRO A 853 -22.92 -4.22 -6.25
CA PRO A 853 -23.65 -5.34 -5.65
C PRO A 853 -23.77 -6.57 -6.57
N GLU A 854 -23.87 -6.35 -7.88
CA GLU A 854 -23.96 -7.41 -8.89
C GLU A 854 -22.69 -8.26 -8.90
N VAL A 855 -21.52 -7.62 -8.76
CA VAL A 855 -20.21 -8.29 -8.70
C VAL A 855 -20.03 -8.97 -7.34
N ALA A 856 -20.44 -8.31 -6.24
CA ALA A 856 -20.37 -8.88 -4.89
C ALA A 856 -21.23 -10.16 -4.75
N ILE A 857 -22.43 -10.19 -5.33
CA ILE A 857 -23.27 -11.40 -5.38
C ILE A 857 -22.59 -12.56 -6.12
N ARG A 858 -21.76 -12.28 -7.15
CA ARG A 858 -20.95 -13.31 -7.81
C ARG A 858 -19.85 -13.84 -6.89
N GLY A 859 -19.30 -13.00 -6.01
CA GLY A 859 -18.40 -13.41 -4.92
C GLY A 859 -19.08 -14.39 -3.95
N LEU A 860 -20.34 -14.14 -3.60
CA LEU A 860 -21.13 -15.05 -2.76
C LEU A 860 -21.36 -16.41 -3.44
N GLU A 861 -21.76 -16.38 -4.71
CA GLU A 861 -21.96 -17.60 -5.51
C GLU A 861 -20.67 -18.42 -5.61
N LEU A 862 -19.53 -17.74 -5.83
CA LEU A 862 -18.22 -18.38 -5.86
C LEU A 862 -17.86 -19.00 -4.51
N ALA A 863 -18.02 -18.27 -3.40
CA ALA A 863 -17.72 -18.77 -2.06
C ALA A 863 -18.52 -20.04 -1.71
N LEU A 864 -19.75 -20.14 -2.19
CA LEU A 864 -20.60 -21.32 -2.02
C LEU A 864 -20.15 -22.51 -2.86
N ARG A 865 -19.65 -22.28 -4.07
CA ARG A 865 -19.23 -23.33 -5.01
C ARG A 865 -17.83 -23.86 -4.74
N ASP A 866 -16.92 -22.96 -4.41
CA ASP A 866 -15.50 -23.26 -4.17
C ASP A 866 -15.30 -24.10 -2.90
N GLY A 867 -16.28 -24.09 -1.99
CA GLY A 867 -16.34 -25.02 -0.85
C GLY A 867 -15.45 -24.64 0.33
N ARG A 868 -14.63 -23.58 0.21
CA ARG A 868 -13.84 -23.01 1.31
C ARG A 868 -14.71 -22.57 2.50
N PRO A 869 -14.16 -22.63 3.72
CA PRO A 869 -14.86 -22.16 4.91
C PRO A 869 -14.99 -20.63 4.95
N ALA A 870 -13.97 -19.90 4.51
CA ALA A 870 -13.91 -18.45 4.61
C ALA A 870 -13.32 -17.86 3.32
N LEU A 871 -13.89 -16.75 2.84
CA LEU A 871 -13.39 -15.97 1.72
C LEU A 871 -13.61 -14.49 2.01
N ALA A 872 -12.62 -13.64 1.75
CA ALA A 872 -12.80 -12.20 1.77
C ALA A 872 -13.06 -11.70 0.35
N VAL A 873 -14.07 -10.84 0.20
CA VAL A 873 -14.47 -10.23 -1.07
C VAL A 873 -14.50 -8.73 -0.87
N ALA A 874 -13.53 -8.04 -1.46
CA ALA A 874 -13.32 -6.61 -1.28
C ALA A 874 -12.66 -5.98 -2.50
N ASP A 875 -13.17 -4.85 -2.94
CA ASP A 875 -12.40 -3.94 -3.78
C ASP A 875 -11.45 -3.14 -2.89
N VAL A 876 -10.16 -3.12 -3.23
CA VAL A 876 -9.10 -2.51 -2.40
C VAL A 876 -8.17 -1.70 -3.28
N GLU A 877 -8.08 -0.40 -3.00
CA GLU A 877 -7.05 0.48 -3.51
C GLU A 877 -5.83 0.38 -2.59
N TRP A 878 -4.89 -0.49 -2.96
CA TRP A 878 -3.79 -0.91 -2.09
C TRP A 878 -2.90 0.22 -1.63
N SER A 879 -2.62 1.23 -2.45
CA SER A 879 -1.81 2.39 -2.07
C SER A 879 -2.43 3.17 -0.91
N SER A 880 -3.70 3.56 -1.04
CA SER A 880 -4.44 4.31 -0.02
C SER A 880 -4.66 3.47 1.24
N PHE A 881 -4.93 2.17 1.06
CA PHE A 881 -5.19 1.27 2.17
C PHE A 881 -3.94 0.98 3.01
N THR A 882 -2.79 0.69 2.39
CA THR A 882 -1.55 0.43 3.14
C THR A 882 -1.08 1.67 3.89
N ALA A 883 -1.13 2.84 3.25
CA ALA A 883 -0.78 4.11 3.86
C ALA A 883 -1.56 4.34 5.17
N SER A 884 -2.88 4.13 5.12
CA SER A 884 -3.74 4.30 6.28
C SER A 884 -3.57 3.19 7.33
N TYR A 885 -3.42 1.94 6.90
CA TYR A 885 -3.39 0.77 7.78
C TYR A 885 -2.05 0.57 8.50
N ALA A 886 -0.94 0.98 7.88
CA ALA A 886 0.41 0.88 8.42
C ALA A 886 0.95 2.18 9.06
N ALA A 887 0.23 3.30 8.98
CA ALA A 887 0.65 4.61 9.51
C ALA A 887 1.15 4.59 10.97
N GLY A 888 0.63 3.69 11.81
CA GLY A 888 0.97 3.60 13.23
C GLY A 888 2.18 2.72 13.55
N ARG A 889 2.45 1.71 12.72
CA ARG A 889 3.49 0.67 12.89
C ARG A 889 3.52 -0.27 11.69
N PRO A 890 4.63 -1.00 11.44
CA PRO A 890 4.68 -2.04 10.41
C PRO A 890 3.54 -3.06 10.54
N ARG A 891 3.01 -3.52 9.39
CA ARG A 891 1.89 -4.48 9.31
C ARG A 891 2.22 -5.67 8.40
N PRO A 892 3.02 -6.65 8.88
CA PRO A 892 3.39 -7.82 8.09
C PRO A 892 2.24 -8.67 7.56
N LEU A 893 1.03 -8.51 8.13
CA LEU A 893 -0.20 -9.15 7.67
C LEU A 893 -0.41 -9.01 6.15
N LEU A 894 -0.06 -7.86 5.57
CA LEU A 894 -0.31 -7.54 4.15
C LEU A 894 0.81 -8.00 3.22
N HIS A 895 1.93 -8.54 3.73
CA HIS A 895 3.08 -8.94 2.92
C HIS A 895 2.78 -10.08 1.93
N GLY A 896 1.66 -10.79 2.10
CA GLY A 896 1.18 -11.82 1.17
C GLY A 896 0.45 -11.26 -0.07
N VAL A 897 0.29 -9.94 -0.17
CA VAL A 897 -0.29 -9.24 -1.32
C VAL A 897 0.77 -8.36 -1.97
N ASP A 898 1.11 -8.62 -3.23
CA ASP A 898 2.18 -7.92 -3.93
C ASP A 898 1.93 -6.42 -4.07
N GLU A 899 0.69 -6.02 -4.36
CA GLU A 899 0.29 -4.62 -4.48
C GLU A 899 0.46 -3.86 -3.16
N ALA A 900 0.16 -4.50 -2.03
CA ALA A 900 0.34 -3.92 -0.70
C ALA A 900 1.82 -3.78 -0.36
N ARG A 901 2.63 -4.80 -0.65
CA ARG A 901 4.07 -4.79 -0.39
C ARG A 901 4.77 -3.65 -1.16
N ARG A 902 4.46 -3.48 -2.45
CA ARG A 902 5.01 -2.38 -3.25
C ARG A 902 4.65 -1.00 -2.71
N ALA A 903 3.44 -0.84 -2.18
CA ALA A 903 3.01 0.43 -1.59
C ALA A 903 3.78 0.76 -0.30
N LEU A 904 4.02 -0.23 0.56
CA LEU A 904 4.81 -0.07 1.79
C LEU A 904 6.30 0.21 1.53
N GLU A 905 6.88 -0.43 0.51
CA GLU A 905 8.27 -0.19 0.06
C GLU A 905 8.44 1.25 -0.50
N GLY A 906 7.41 1.81 -1.13
CA GLY A 906 7.42 3.19 -1.63
C GLY A 906 7.33 4.27 -0.53
N GLU A 907 6.72 3.96 0.62
CA GLU A 907 6.58 4.89 1.76
C GLU A 907 7.82 4.93 2.65
N THR A 908 8.51 3.80 2.84
CA THR A 908 9.74 3.75 3.64
C THR A 908 10.86 4.62 3.06
N HIS A 909 10.90 4.78 1.73
CA HIS A 909 11.79 5.73 1.05
C HIS A 909 11.38 7.20 1.22
N GLN A 910 10.11 7.49 1.55
CA GLN A 910 9.66 8.85 1.87
C GLN A 910 9.89 9.20 3.34
N ASP A 911 9.82 8.23 4.25
CA ASP A 911 10.08 8.45 5.69
C ASP A 911 11.56 8.80 5.96
N GLU A 912 12.52 8.25 5.20
CA GLU A 912 13.94 8.64 5.28
C GLU A 912 14.19 10.11 4.83
N ASP A 913 13.34 10.65 3.94
CA ASP A 913 13.35 12.07 3.57
C ASP A 913 12.54 12.94 4.55
N HIS A 914 11.58 12.37 5.28
CA HIS A 914 10.83 13.05 6.36
C HIS A 914 11.62 13.13 7.67
N ASP A 915 12.49 12.17 8.00
CA ASP A 915 13.43 12.28 9.13
C ASP A 915 14.43 13.43 8.93
N ARG A 916 14.68 13.86 7.68
CA ARG A 916 15.41 15.10 7.36
C ARG A 916 14.53 16.36 7.46
N ALA A 917 13.21 16.22 7.48
CA ALA A 917 12.25 17.30 7.68
C ALA A 917 11.92 17.51 9.17
N ALA A 918 11.97 16.44 9.98
CA ALA A 918 11.85 16.45 11.44
C ALA A 918 12.82 17.41 12.13
N THR A 919 14.04 17.51 11.60
CA THR A 919 15.06 18.44 12.08
C THR A 919 14.71 19.90 11.77
N ARG A 920 13.76 20.18 10.86
CA ARG A 920 13.53 21.54 10.33
C ARG A 920 12.59 22.40 11.14
N LEU A 921 11.57 21.91 11.85
CA LEU A 921 10.63 22.84 12.53
C LEU A 921 11.30 23.52 13.74
N GLY A 922 11.97 22.75 14.60
CA GLY A 922 12.75 23.28 15.72
C GLY A 922 13.84 24.26 15.25
N GLU A 923 14.59 23.91 14.20
CA GLU A 923 15.60 24.79 13.58
C GLU A 923 15.02 26.04 12.93
N ARG A 924 13.89 25.92 12.20
CA ARG A 924 13.19 27.07 11.59
C ARG A 924 12.69 28.04 12.64
N LEU A 925 12.21 27.56 13.78
CA LEU A 925 11.75 28.41 14.88
C LEU A 925 12.90 29.19 15.55
N ARG A 926 14.15 28.70 15.49
CA ARG A 926 15.33 29.48 15.94
C ARG A 926 15.56 30.74 15.11
N ALA A 927 15.25 30.70 13.82
CA ALA A 927 15.40 31.83 12.90
C ALA A 927 14.17 32.77 12.86
N VAL A 928 13.05 32.38 13.49
CA VAL A 928 11.80 33.16 13.51
C VAL A 928 11.71 33.99 14.80
N PRO A 929 11.37 35.30 14.72
CA PRO A 929 11.11 36.15 15.88
C PRO A 929 10.06 35.55 16.83
N VAL A 930 10.25 35.71 18.14
CA VAL A 930 9.42 35.08 19.19
C VAL A 930 7.92 35.38 19.02
N ASP A 931 7.58 36.58 18.55
CA ASP A 931 6.22 37.05 18.28
C ASP A 931 5.54 36.39 17.06
N LYS A 932 6.29 35.66 16.23
CA LYS A 932 5.80 34.98 15.02
C LYS A 932 5.91 33.44 15.05
N ARG A 933 6.45 32.88 16.14
CA ARG A 933 6.67 31.43 16.26
C ARG A 933 5.35 30.65 16.27
N GLU A 934 4.37 31.10 17.04
CA GLU A 934 3.07 30.45 17.15
C GLU A 934 2.30 30.44 15.81
N GLU A 935 2.35 31.54 15.05
CA GLU A 935 1.79 31.62 13.68
C GLU A 935 2.47 30.63 12.73
N THR A 936 3.80 30.50 12.82
CA THR A 936 4.59 29.57 12.01
C THR A 936 4.28 28.11 12.35
N VAL A 937 4.12 27.78 13.63
CA VAL A 937 3.71 26.43 14.07
C VAL A 937 2.28 26.15 13.64
N LEU A 938 1.38 27.12 13.72
CA LEU A 938 -0.01 26.97 13.27
C LEU A 938 -0.11 26.69 11.76
N GLU A 939 0.67 27.37 10.94
CA GLU A 939 0.75 27.06 9.50
C GLU A 939 1.25 25.64 9.24
N ALA A 940 2.26 25.19 9.97
CA ALA A 940 2.79 23.83 9.85
C ALA A 940 1.77 22.78 10.30
N VAL A 941 1.09 23.00 11.44
CA VAL A 941 0.01 22.13 11.93
C VAL A 941 -1.12 22.05 10.90
N ARG A 942 -1.55 23.17 10.31
CA ARG A 942 -2.60 23.19 9.28
C ARG A 942 -2.17 22.48 7.99
N ALA A 943 -0.89 22.55 7.62
CA ALA A 943 -0.35 21.81 6.48
C ALA A 943 -0.37 20.29 6.73
N GLU A 944 0.03 19.84 7.92
CA GLU A 944 -0.03 18.42 8.29
C GLU A 944 -1.48 17.92 8.36
N ILE A 945 -2.40 18.72 8.89
CA ILE A 945 -3.84 18.41 8.87
C ILE A 945 -4.31 18.29 7.42
N ALA A 946 -4.04 19.27 6.56
CA ALA A 946 -4.47 19.22 5.17
C ALA A 946 -3.93 17.97 4.44
N ALA A 947 -2.68 17.58 4.70
CA ALA A 947 -2.09 16.37 4.15
C ALA A 947 -2.83 15.10 4.61
N VAL A 948 -3.14 14.97 5.90
CA VAL A 948 -3.90 13.83 6.45
C VAL A 948 -5.34 13.79 5.91
N PHE A 949 -5.95 14.95 5.68
CA PHE A 949 -7.29 15.06 5.09
C PHE A 949 -7.31 14.96 3.55
N GLY A 950 -6.15 14.84 2.88
CA GLY A 950 -6.05 14.83 1.41
C GLY A 950 -6.46 16.15 0.74
N MET A 951 -6.34 17.27 1.47
CA MET A 951 -6.66 18.61 0.98
C MET A 951 -5.46 19.26 0.31
N SER A 952 -5.70 19.93 -0.82
CA SER A 952 -4.65 20.60 -1.60
C SER A 952 -4.19 21.94 -0.97
N GLU A 953 -4.99 22.53 -0.08
CA GLU A 953 -4.73 23.85 0.50
C GLU A 953 -4.82 23.83 2.04
N ALA A 954 -3.71 24.10 2.74
CA ALA A 954 -3.66 24.22 4.21
C ALA A 954 -4.57 25.34 4.76
N ALA A 955 -4.76 26.40 3.97
CA ALA A 955 -5.61 27.54 4.33
C ALA A 955 -7.11 27.18 4.43
N ALA A 956 -7.54 26.05 3.86
CA ALA A 956 -8.92 25.59 3.94
C ALA A 956 -9.27 24.94 5.30
N VAL A 957 -8.27 24.58 6.11
CA VAL A 957 -8.45 24.00 7.45
C VAL A 957 -8.82 25.10 8.44
N PRO A 958 -10.01 25.11 9.07
CA PRO A 958 -10.36 26.12 10.09
C PRO A 958 -9.46 26.00 11.31
N SER A 959 -8.93 27.10 11.82
CA SER A 959 -7.98 27.09 12.95
C SER A 959 -8.65 26.95 14.32
N ASP A 960 -9.94 27.33 14.42
CA ASP A 960 -10.72 27.42 15.66
C ASP A 960 -11.72 26.26 15.86
N ARG A 961 -11.78 25.31 14.91
CA ARG A 961 -12.76 24.23 14.93
C ARG A 961 -12.16 22.93 15.48
N PRO A 962 -12.90 22.17 16.33
CA PRO A 962 -12.46 20.86 16.75
C PRO A 962 -12.20 19.92 15.56
N LEU A 963 -11.07 19.24 15.56
CA LEU A 963 -10.68 18.32 14.49
C LEU A 963 -11.69 17.18 14.29
N ARG A 964 -12.31 16.72 15.39
CA ARG A 964 -13.34 15.68 15.38
C ARG A 964 -14.60 16.10 14.60
N ASP A 965 -15.00 17.36 14.70
CA ASP A 965 -16.15 17.92 13.98
C ASP A 965 -15.85 18.16 12.49
N SER A 966 -14.58 18.02 12.11
CA SER A 966 -14.07 18.13 10.75
C SER A 966 -13.81 16.75 10.11
N GLY A 967 -14.11 15.66 10.82
CA GLY A 967 -14.01 14.28 10.33
C GLY A 967 -12.70 13.56 10.69
N LEU A 968 -11.95 14.04 11.69
CA LEU A 968 -10.79 13.33 12.23
C LEU A 968 -11.24 12.04 12.95
N ASP A 969 -10.68 10.91 12.54
CA ASP A 969 -10.89 9.59 13.16
C ASP A 969 -9.64 9.09 13.90
N SER A 970 -9.75 7.99 14.65
CA SER A 970 -8.63 7.46 15.44
C SER A 970 -7.38 7.10 14.62
N MET A 971 -7.52 6.68 13.35
CA MET A 971 -6.33 6.35 12.52
C MET A 971 -5.69 7.62 11.97
N MET A 972 -6.49 8.58 11.52
CA MET A 972 -6.01 9.91 11.13
C MET A 972 -5.35 10.63 12.30
N ALA A 973 -5.86 10.44 13.52
CA ALA A 973 -5.25 10.98 14.74
C ALA A 973 -3.86 10.39 15.01
N VAL A 974 -3.69 9.08 14.83
CA VAL A 974 -2.38 8.42 14.95
C VAL A 974 -1.42 8.88 13.85
N GLN A 975 -1.89 8.94 12.59
CA GLN A 975 -1.09 9.43 11.47
C GLN A 975 -0.65 10.88 11.69
N MET A 976 -1.58 11.74 12.13
CA MET A 976 -1.31 13.14 12.45
C MET A 976 -0.32 13.26 13.63
N ARG A 977 -0.50 12.49 14.71
CA ARG A 977 0.46 12.44 15.83
C ARG A 977 1.85 12.04 15.34
N ASN A 978 1.97 10.99 14.55
CA ASN A 978 3.26 10.50 14.05
C ASN A 978 3.93 11.55 13.17
N ARG A 979 3.18 12.16 12.24
CA ARG A 979 3.67 13.24 11.39
C ARG A 979 4.13 14.46 12.21
N LEU A 980 3.39 14.83 13.25
CA LEU A 980 3.78 15.91 14.16
C LEU A 980 4.98 15.54 15.04
N ALA A 981 5.07 14.30 15.51
CA ALA A 981 6.21 13.83 16.30
C ALA A 981 7.50 13.84 15.48
N VAL A 982 7.40 13.39 14.22
CA VAL A 982 8.46 13.56 13.21
C VAL A 982 8.76 15.04 13.04
N LEU A 983 7.78 15.87 12.64
CA LEU A 983 7.95 17.32 12.42
C LEU A 983 8.62 18.06 13.59
N CYS A 984 8.33 17.66 14.83
CA CYS A 984 8.86 18.26 16.05
C CYS A 984 10.16 17.62 16.56
N GLY A 985 10.58 16.47 16.00
CA GLY A 985 11.76 15.74 16.46
C GLY A 985 11.66 15.15 17.87
N THR A 986 10.45 15.04 18.42
CA THR A 986 10.21 14.62 19.81
C THR A 986 8.99 13.71 19.93
N LYS A 987 8.97 12.84 20.95
CA LYS A 987 7.83 11.95 21.20
C LYS A 987 6.63 12.77 21.69
N LEU A 988 5.50 12.66 21.00
CA LEU A 988 4.24 13.30 21.39
C LEU A 988 3.30 12.32 22.11
N PRO A 989 2.59 12.77 23.16
CA PRO A 989 1.71 11.90 23.93
C PRO A 989 0.54 11.37 23.07
N PRO A 990 0.04 10.14 23.30
CA PRO A 990 -1.08 9.59 22.54
C PRO A 990 -2.39 10.36 22.70
N SER A 991 -2.54 11.12 23.79
CA SER A 991 -3.71 11.96 24.09
C SER A 991 -3.67 13.33 23.42
N LEU A 992 -2.58 13.68 22.71
CA LEU A 992 -2.33 15.02 22.17
C LEU A 992 -3.55 15.66 21.50
N LEU A 993 -4.17 14.97 20.55
CA LEU A 993 -5.30 15.50 19.76
C LEU A 993 -6.62 15.53 20.54
N PHE A 994 -6.68 14.89 21.71
CA PHE A 994 -7.81 14.98 22.65
C PHE A 994 -7.62 16.13 23.65
N ASP A 995 -6.39 16.30 24.14
CA ASP A 995 -6.04 17.36 25.08
C ASP A 995 -6.00 18.74 24.41
N TYR A 996 -5.64 18.77 23.12
CA TYR A 996 -5.56 19.95 22.26
C TYR A 996 -6.43 19.76 21.00
N PRO A 997 -7.75 19.99 21.10
CA PRO A 997 -8.72 19.53 20.11
C PRO A 997 -8.81 20.41 18.84
N THR A 998 -8.24 21.62 18.86
CA THR A 998 -8.23 22.55 17.71
C THR A 998 -6.80 22.74 17.17
N PRO A 999 -6.64 23.12 15.88
CA PRO A 999 -5.32 23.45 15.34
C PRO A 999 -4.60 24.56 16.10
N GLU A 1000 -5.32 25.55 16.63
CA GLU A 1000 -4.77 26.60 17.50
C GLU A 1000 -4.26 26.05 18.82
N ASP A 1001 -5.05 25.24 19.54
CA ASP A 1001 -4.63 24.63 20.81
C ASP A 1001 -3.38 23.77 20.62
N LEU A 1002 -3.32 23.03 19.52
CA LEU A 1002 -2.23 22.15 19.17
C LEU A 1002 -0.95 22.94 18.85
N ALA A 1003 -1.09 24.02 18.08
CA ALA A 1003 0.03 24.89 17.73
C ALA A 1003 0.60 25.60 18.97
N ALA A 1004 -0.26 26.05 19.89
CA ALA A 1004 0.15 26.65 21.16
C ALA A 1004 0.94 25.66 22.02
N TYR A 1005 0.47 24.41 22.14
CA TYR A 1005 1.18 23.35 22.86
C TYR A 1005 2.55 23.06 22.25
N LEU A 1006 2.61 22.83 20.93
CA LEU A 1006 3.87 22.52 20.24
C LEU A 1006 4.86 23.70 20.30
N THR A 1007 4.37 24.93 20.24
CA THR A 1007 5.21 26.13 20.41
C THR A 1007 5.83 26.20 21.80
N HIS A 1008 5.10 25.79 22.84
CA HIS A 1008 5.63 25.73 24.19
C HIS A 1008 6.65 24.59 24.35
N LEU A 1009 6.32 23.39 23.84
CA LEU A 1009 7.18 22.20 23.89
C LEU A 1009 8.54 22.45 23.21
N LEU A 1010 8.53 23.06 22.03
CA LEU A 1010 9.74 23.36 21.25
C LEU A 1010 10.54 24.55 21.78
N ARG A 1011 9.98 25.34 22.72
CA ARG A 1011 10.71 26.46 23.34
C ARG A 1011 11.67 25.99 24.41
N ASP A 1012 11.28 24.98 25.19
CA ASP A 1012 12.12 24.44 26.28
C ASP A 1012 13.37 23.72 25.73
N GLU A 1013 13.33 23.12 24.54
CA GLU A 1013 14.52 22.55 23.87
C GLU A 1013 15.47 23.61 23.27
N VAL A 1014 14.95 24.79 22.90
CA VAL A 1014 15.75 25.84 22.25
C VAL A 1014 16.52 26.65 23.29
N ASP A 1015 15.94 26.93 24.45
CA ASP A 1015 16.61 27.66 25.53
C ASP A 1015 17.71 26.79 26.20
N ASP A 1016 17.52 25.46 26.33
CA ASP A 1016 18.51 24.50 26.87
C ASP A 1016 19.82 24.47 26.05
N LEU A 1017 19.75 24.56 24.71
CA LEU A 1017 20.93 24.50 23.84
C LEU A 1017 21.72 25.81 23.78
N THR A 1018 21.03 26.97 23.74
CA THR A 1018 21.71 28.28 23.78
C THR A 1018 22.34 28.59 25.13
N GLY A 1019 21.77 28.07 26.24
CA GLY A 1019 22.40 28.15 27.57
C GLY A 1019 23.70 27.34 27.64
N LEU A 1020 23.73 26.17 27.00
CA LEU A 1020 24.88 25.26 27.00
C LEU A 1020 26.08 25.76 26.18
N GLU A 1021 25.85 26.35 25.00
CA GLU A 1021 26.92 26.96 24.20
C GLU A 1021 27.57 28.16 24.92
N SER A 1022 26.75 29.00 25.55
CA SER A 1022 27.20 30.12 26.39
C SER A 1022 28.04 29.65 27.60
N VAL A 1023 27.67 28.52 28.21
CA VAL A 1023 28.44 27.93 29.33
C VAL A 1023 29.77 27.33 28.84
N LEU A 1024 29.79 26.67 27.67
CA LEU A 1024 30.99 26.06 27.11
C LEU A 1024 32.03 27.11 26.68
N GLU A 1025 31.63 28.19 26.00
CA GLU A 1025 32.53 29.30 25.65
C GLU A 1025 33.15 29.97 26.90
N ARG A 1026 32.37 30.10 27.98
CA ARG A 1026 32.85 30.72 29.23
C ARG A 1026 33.78 29.79 30.02
N LEU A 1027 33.61 28.47 29.92
CA LEU A 1027 34.48 27.47 30.56
C LEU A 1027 35.87 27.38 29.93
N GLU A 1028 36.00 27.62 28.61
CA GLU A 1028 37.31 27.63 27.92
C GLU A 1028 38.25 28.76 28.36
N HIS A 1029 37.70 29.81 28.98
CA HIS A 1029 38.44 31.01 29.36
C HIS A 1029 38.84 31.08 30.84
N LEU A 1030 38.54 30.05 31.64
CA LEU A 1030 38.87 30.00 33.08
C LEU A 1030 40.29 29.43 33.33
N PRO A 1031 41.04 29.99 34.30
CA PRO A 1031 42.38 29.49 34.65
C PRO A 1031 42.34 28.09 35.29
N ASP A 1032 43.39 27.30 35.01
CA ASP A 1032 43.52 25.86 35.30
C ASP A 1032 43.45 25.47 36.80
N GLU A 1033 43.54 26.45 37.72
CA GLU A 1033 43.35 26.26 39.16
C GLU A 1033 41.86 26.19 39.57
N THR A 1034 40.96 26.86 38.84
CA THR A 1034 39.51 26.89 39.12
C THR A 1034 38.82 25.57 38.74
N LEU A 1035 39.27 24.97 37.62
CA LEU A 1035 38.78 23.67 37.12
C LEU A 1035 39.08 22.49 38.07
N ARG A 1036 40.04 22.65 38.99
CA ARG A 1036 40.47 21.62 39.96
C ARG A 1036 39.73 21.67 41.29
N GLN A 1037 38.82 22.63 41.50
CA GLN A 1037 38.00 22.65 42.70
C GLN A 1037 36.98 21.48 42.67
N PRO A 1038 36.89 20.65 43.74
CA PRO A 1038 36.07 19.43 43.74
C PRO A 1038 34.57 19.64 43.47
N ARG A 1039 34.06 20.85 43.73
CA ARG A 1039 32.66 21.21 43.48
C ARG A 1039 32.40 21.55 42.02
N PHE A 1040 33.39 22.12 41.32
CA PHE A 1040 33.29 22.53 39.92
C PHE A 1040 33.45 21.32 38.99
N SER A 1041 34.44 20.45 39.23
CA SER A 1041 34.65 19.24 38.41
C SER A 1041 33.49 18.23 38.50
N ARG A 1042 32.81 18.12 39.66
CA ARG A 1042 31.64 17.23 39.82
C ARG A 1042 30.42 17.69 39.03
N ARG A 1043 30.23 19.00 38.86
CA ARG A 1043 29.09 19.60 38.16
C ARG A 1043 29.31 19.60 36.64
N ILE A 1044 30.53 19.83 36.17
CA ILE A 1044 30.90 19.61 34.76
C ILE A 1044 30.73 18.13 34.39
N ALA A 1045 31.19 17.19 35.24
CA ALA A 1045 30.97 15.76 35.00
C ALA A 1045 29.50 15.30 35.05
N ALA A 1046 28.58 16.12 35.57
CA ALA A 1046 27.13 15.87 35.50
C ALA A 1046 26.53 16.41 34.20
N LEU A 1047 27.01 17.57 33.74
CA LEU A 1047 26.67 18.17 32.44
C LEU A 1047 27.19 17.30 31.27
N THR A 1048 28.43 16.82 31.34
CA THR A 1048 29.00 15.91 30.35
C THR A 1048 28.24 14.58 30.29
N ARG A 1049 27.77 14.04 31.42
CA ARG A 1049 26.94 12.82 31.45
C ARG A 1049 25.53 13.01 30.87
N ARG A 1050 24.96 14.23 30.92
CA ARG A 1050 23.69 14.55 30.22
C ARG A 1050 23.91 14.67 28.72
N LEU A 1051 25.05 15.22 28.28
CA LEU A 1051 25.43 15.27 26.86
C LEU A 1051 25.72 13.86 26.30
N GLU A 1052 26.43 13.01 27.04
CA GLU A 1052 26.68 11.60 26.68
C GLU A 1052 25.41 10.74 26.68
N SER A 1053 24.30 11.19 27.27
CA SER A 1053 23.01 10.50 27.15
C SER A 1053 22.20 10.87 25.90
N HIS A 1054 22.62 11.90 25.16
CA HIS A 1054 22.01 12.31 23.89
C HIS A 1054 22.75 11.78 22.66
N GLU A 1055 24.02 11.40 22.77
CA GLU A 1055 24.78 10.73 21.72
C GLU A 1055 25.13 9.30 22.15
N THR A 1056 24.77 8.30 21.33
CA THR A 1056 25.13 6.87 21.37
C THR A 1056 24.34 5.87 22.25
N THR A 1057 23.61 5.02 21.52
CA THR A 1057 23.36 3.59 21.78
C THR A 1057 24.68 2.79 21.82
N ALA A 1058 25.08 2.25 22.98
CA ALA A 1058 25.74 0.92 23.19
C ALA A 1058 26.37 0.76 24.60
N GLU A 1059 25.84 -0.20 25.36
CA GLU A 1059 26.31 -0.95 26.57
C GLU A 1059 27.18 -0.35 27.71
N PRO A 1060 27.01 -0.85 28.96
CA PRO A 1060 27.39 -0.13 30.18
C PRO A 1060 28.77 -0.54 30.74
N ARG A 1061 29.48 0.41 31.37
CA ARG A 1061 30.50 0.10 32.38
C ARG A 1061 30.13 0.71 33.72
N SER A 1062 30.19 -0.13 34.74
CA SER A 1062 29.95 0.18 36.15
C SER A 1062 30.93 1.23 36.65
N ASP A 1063 30.42 2.25 37.34
CA ASP A 1063 31.03 2.66 38.61
C ASP A 1063 29.98 3.28 39.54
N SER A 1064 29.76 2.58 40.65
CA SER A 1064 29.00 3.06 41.78
C SER A 1064 29.86 4.04 42.56
N GLU A 1065 29.50 5.30 42.57
CA GLU A 1065 29.52 6.20 43.74
C GLU A 1065 29.14 7.62 43.28
N ILE A 1066 28.56 8.40 44.20
CA ILE A 1066 28.04 9.76 44.03
C ILE A 1066 26.56 9.81 43.58
N ARG A 1067 25.67 9.25 44.41
CA ARG A 1067 24.34 9.82 44.65
C ARG A 1067 24.41 10.67 45.92
N THR A 1068 24.39 12.00 45.78
CA THR A 1068 23.79 12.91 46.78
C THR A 1068 23.72 14.35 46.25
N SER A 1069 22.48 14.84 46.15
CA SER A 1069 22.05 16.25 46.17
C SER A 1069 22.43 17.16 44.99
N VAL A 1070 21.66 17.12 43.91
CA VAL A 1070 21.21 18.33 43.18
C VAL A 1070 19.81 18.04 42.65
N ALA A 1071 18.78 18.50 43.36
CA ALA A 1071 17.41 18.60 42.86
C ALA A 1071 17.00 20.06 43.08
N ASP A 1072 16.40 20.65 42.05
CA ASP A 1072 15.83 22.00 41.97
C ASP A 1072 16.82 23.18 42.01
N VAL A 1073 17.61 23.32 40.95
CA VAL A 1073 18.28 24.58 40.60
C VAL A 1073 18.05 24.79 39.11
N SER A 1074 17.38 25.88 38.72
CA SER A 1074 17.17 26.20 37.30
C SER A 1074 18.50 26.57 36.64
N ASP A 1075 18.59 26.48 35.33
CA ASP A 1075 19.82 26.85 34.61
C ASP A 1075 20.18 28.34 34.79
N ASP A 1076 19.18 29.20 35.02
CA ASP A 1076 19.36 30.59 35.42
C ASP A 1076 20.05 30.73 36.80
N ASP A 1077 19.72 29.88 37.77
CA ASP A 1077 20.37 29.88 39.08
C ASP A 1077 21.83 29.39 38.99
N LEU A 1078 22.12 28.51 38.02
CA LEU A 1078 23.46 27.98 37.76
C LEU A 1078 24.36 29.03 37.07
N LEU A 1079 23.80 29.78 36.12
CA LEU A 1079 24.45 30.95 35.49
C LEU A 1079 24.68 32.07 36.51
N THR A 1080 23.70 32.35 37.37
CA THR A 1080 23.83 33.36 38.44
C THR A 1080 24.91 32.99 39.45
N PHE A 1081 25.04 31.70 39.77
CA PHE A 1081 26.10 31.20 40.66
C PHE A 1081 27.49 31.31 40.03
N ILE A 1082 27.63 31.05 38.73
CA ILE A 1082 28.89 31.22 37.98
C ILE A 1082 29.26 32.70 37.91
N ASP A 1083 28.29 33.59 37.65
CA ASP A 1083 28.53 35.04 37.61
C ASP A 1083 28.96 35.60 38.96
N GLN A 1084 28.36 35.12 40.07
CA GLN A 1084 28.75 35.52 41.43
C GLN A 1084 30.17 35.07 41.81
N GLU A 1085 30.57 33.84 41.46
CA GLU A 1085 31.94 33.36 41.74
C GLU A 1085 32.99 34.03 40.84
N ILE A 1086 32.63 34.47 39.63
CA ILE A 1086 33.51 35.27 38.75
C ILE A 1086 33.65 36.72 39.26
N GLU A 1087 32.61 37.32 39.83
CA GLU A 1087 32.68 38.66 40.43
C GLU A 1087 33.42 38.69 41.79
N ASP A 1088 33.43 37.58 42.54
CA ASP A 1088 34.12 37.47 43.84
C ASP A 1088 35.64 37.14 43.72
N LEU A 1089 36.14 36.86 42.51
CA LEU A 1089 37.56 36.64 42.17
C LEU A 1089 38.23 37.91 41.61
#